data_AF-A0A317IS51-F1
#
_entry.id   AF-A0A317IS51-F1
#
_cell.length_a   1.000
_cell.length_b   1.000
_cell.length_c   1.000
_cell.angle_alpha   90.00
_cell.angle_beta   90.00
_cell.angle_gamma   90.00
#
_symmetry.space_group_name_H-M   'P 1'
#
loop_
_entity.id
_entity.type
_entity.pdbx_description
1 polymer ?
#
loop_
_entity_poly.entity_id
_entity_poly.type
_entity_poly.pdbx_seq_one_letter_code
_entity_poly.pdbx_strand_id
1 'polypeptide(L)'
;MSEGKDAYYFANAIGLIVDRTSDRRQVLASAWLLAEGKVATMAESLVIYERCADALEIVFPSAGQRFAVKRIVFHPQFKRRSLARTVEETIRDTGSSKSVKDHNCAVLYLDDKVSDLSEARRAELVKSLSLRFAGPEQGLSGSLAEIEFSLLIQTLCNARKQGELIIVDDRNYPVAQVFCDSGRIRFARYRHLTNELAVYQMVAQKLKNKFFFHSAGDPSWLARKQIEVAPDVLLIESYRRLDELEKLRAGMAGDPCFIRKKGEAELERLPPDWQEEARLIWSVADGLTAASRLWHLVNLDDQTIFKTLPLLCELELLAVSDSAWIDPVNWSDNQMQSRATLSASATAPILPLPVAPQLGLSPGDLLASIVVDGRSYRRGIKHGQLFGAVDAFDSYQLIHNLPMLPEFAGCPIFKNGYVVAMQVGALPSNPEVSLPVLQQCLWVESIMDCLSRSGEAAMVKELTREVKPSVTALLPLASSEALMTIRPSVEQAGCVEVANLDCPRCGLSSFHTAQFCENCNFELIPIERVSKGSGETLVLEMLSKPSARSWGAISAVLGLLIIIACLTSLILLPQANLAASPGVYLGRRPWLNLSVKQANAKLGTWETPGADKIFKNGDTIYLNVDVLKPCYVYLLHQTDKATPELIYPQPDKPGKLYSAGVKITYPDRIEERSPGGSGRLIGMTFAGDPGTETFICIAASAPLKLTSSRSVFDQVNHNTALVYGWDSFPNGFEIDQNVLEQGAKPGEGLKSVGLAERERFVYVTRLIASHQR
;
A
#
# COMPACT_ATOMS: atom_id res chain seq x y z
N MET A 1 -30.30 -7.54 -4.86
CA MET A 1 -30.99 -6.22 -4.89
C MET A 1 -31.02 -5.50 -3.53
N SER A 2 -30.62 -6.10 -2.40
CA SER A 2 -30.44 -5.40 -1.11
C SER A 2 -29.08 -4.67 -0.99
N GLU A 3 -28.05 -5.12 -1.71
CA GLU A 3 -26.68 -4.56 -1.71
C GLU A 3 -26.59 -3.07 -2.06
N GLY A 4 -27.58 -2.55 -2.79
CA GLY A 4 -27.62 -1.13 -3.15
C GLY A 4 -28.01 -0.21 -1.99
N LYS A 5 -28.88 -0.63 -1.05
CA LYS A 5 -29.49 0.34 -0.12
C LYS A 5 -28.49 0.91 0.90
N ASP A 6 -27.57 0.09 1.40
CA ASP A 6 -26.63 0.51 2.46
C ASP A 6 -25.52 1.41 1.91
N ALA A 7 -25.07 1.15 0.67
CA ALA A 7 -24.14 2.02 -0.03
C ALA A 7 -24.67 3.45 -0.21
N TYR A 8 -25.99 3.61 -0.39
CA TYR A 8 -26.61 4.92 -0.49
C TYR A 8 -26.53 5.68 0.83
N TYR A 9 -26.78 4.99 1.95
CA TYR A 9 -26.72 5.61 3.27
C TYR A 9 -25.31 6.11 3.59
N PHE A 10 -24.28 5.31 3.32
CA PHE A 10 -22.91 5.73 3.56
C PHE A 10 -22.45 6.82 2.59
N ALA A 11 -22.89 6.82 1.34
CA ALA A 11 -22.59 7.89 0.39
C ALA A 11 -23.12 9.26 0.84
N ASN A 12 -24.16 9.32 1.69
CA ASN A 12 -24.63 10.57 2.30
C ASN A 12 -23.62 11.16 3.29
N ALA A 13 -22.78 10.32 3.88
CA ALA A 13 -21.72 10.70 4.82
C ALA A 13 -20.39 11.03 4.13
N ILE A 14 -20.31 10.97 2.81
CA ILE A 14 -19.13 11.37 2.03
C ILE A 14 -19.35 12.80 1.51
N GLY A 15 -18.47 13.70 1.95
CA GLY A 15 -18.44 15.09 1.56
C GLY A 15 -17.28 15.39 0.62
N LEU A 16 -17.40 16.50 -0.10
CA LEU A 16 -16.37 17.10 -0.92
C LEU A 16 -15.94 18.42 -0.28
N ILE A 17 -14.64 18.59 -0.09
CA ILE A 17 -14.08 19.86 0.37
C ILE A 17 -13.93 20.76 -0.83
N VAL A 18 -14.66 21.86 -0.81
CA VAL A 18 -14.73 22.82 -1.92
C VAL A 18 -14.11 24.12 -1.48
N ASP A 19 -13.22 24.63 -2.32
CA ASP A 19 -12.73 25.97 -2.20
C ASP A 19 -13.72 26.97 -2.80
N ARG A 20 -14.09 27.97 -2.01
CA ARG A 20 -15.12 28.98 -2.34
C ARG A 20 -14.55 30.26 -2.93
N THR A 21 -13.23 30.39 -2.99
CA THR A 21 -12.53 31.61 -3.44
C THR A 21 -12.35 31.66 -4.94
N SER A 22 -12.37 30.52 -5.64
CA SER A 22 -12.33 30.46 -7.11
C SER A 22 -13.73 30.42 -7.70
N ASP A 23 -13.90 31.02 -8.88
CA ASP A 23 -15.20 31.03 -9.57
C ASP A 23 -15.64 29.62 -9.99
N ARG A 24 -14.68 28.73 -10.23
CA ARG A 24 -14.92 27.33 -10.62
C ARG A 24 -15.18 26.39 -9.44
N ARG A 25 -15.16 26.88 -8.20
CA ARG A 25 -15.37 26.08 -6.97
C ARG A 25 -14.60 24.75 -7.00
N GLN A 26 -13.29 24.86 -6.82
CA GLN A 26 -12.40 23.72 -6.96
C GLN A 26 -12.61 22.70 -5.82
N VAL A 27 -12.82 21.43 -6.17
CA VAL A 27 -12.77 20.32 -5.21
C VAL A 27 -11.31 20.03 -4.86
N LEU A 28 -10.99 20.10 -3.57
CA LEU A 28 -9.63 19.90 -3.06
C LEU A 28 -9.36 18.46 -2.62
N ALA A 29 -10.36 17.83 -2.01
CA ALA A 29 -10.29 16.52 -1.39
C ALA A 29 -11.70 16.03 -1.04
N SER A 30 -11.81 14.75 -0.68
CA SER A 30 -12.98 14.17 -0.03
C SER A 30 -12.87 14.29 1.49
N ALA A 31 -14.01 14.21 2.16
CA ALA A 31 -14.14 14.10 3.60
C ALA A 31 -15.25 13.12 3.95
N TRP A 32 -15.30 12.66 5.20
CA TRP A 32 -16.39 11.80 5.66
C TRP A 32 -16.80 12.09 7.10
N LEU A 33 -18.10 11.91 7.39
CA LEU A 33 -18.69 12.23 8.69
C LEU A 33 -18.23 11.26 9.79
N LEU A 34 -17.50 11.78 10.77
CA LEU A 34 -17.06 11.07 11.97
C LEU A 34 -18.12 11.13 13.08
N ALA A 35 -18.73 12.30 13.24
CA ALA A 35 -19.73 12.61 14.25
C ALA A 35 -20.52 13.84 13.79
N GLU A 36 -21.57 14.20 14.52
CA GLU A 36 -22.32 15.41 14.23
C GLU A 36 -21.39 16.65 14.20
N GLY A 37 -21.39 17.36 13.07
CA GLY A 37 -20.57 18.55 12.85
C GLY A 37 -19.05 18.29 12.75
N LYS A 38 -18.60 17.04 12.60
CA LYS A 38 -17.17 16.69 12.50
C LYS A 38 -16.90 15.72 11.37
N VAL A 39 -15.94 16.05 10.52
CA VAL A 39 -15.50 15.17 9.42
C VAL A 39 -14.00 14.90 9.48
N ALA A 40 -13.58 13.74 8.98
CA ALA A 40 -12.18 13.43 8.73
C ALA A 40 -11.81 13.67 7.27
N THR A 41 -10.56 14.04 7.03
CA THR A 41 -9.96 14.20 5.71
C THR A 41 -8.43 14.21 5.80
N MET A 42 -7.75 14.33 4.67
CA MET A 42 -6.30 14.47 4.60
C MET A 42 -5.83 15.87 5.01
N ALA A 43 -4.70 15.96 5.70
CA ALA A 43 -4.16 17.24 6.15
C ALA A 43 -3.50 18.06 5.03
N GLU A 44 -2.85 17.39 4.09
CA GLU A 44 -2.00 18.01 3.07
C GLU A 44 -2.78 19.01 2.19
N SER A 45 -4.00 18.65 1.75
CA SER A 45 -4.84 19.54 0.94
C SER A 45 -5.34 20.76 1.70
N LEU A 46 -5.14 20.81 3.02
CA LEU A 46 -5.71 21.82 3.92
C LEU A 46 -4.67 22.72 4.59
N VAL A 47 -3.39 22.40 4.52
CA VAL A 47 -2.35 23.09 5.29
C VAL A 47 -2.31 24.60 5.00
N ILE A 48 -2.57 24.99 3.75
CA ILE A 48 -2.60 26.39 3.31
C ILE A 48 -3.84 27.14 3.81
N TYR A 49 -4.89 26.41 4.21
CA TYR A 49 -6.16 26.95 4.70
C TYR A 49 -6.22 27.07 6.23
N GLU A 50 -5.15 26.72 6.95
CA GLU A 50 -5.13 26.73 8.41
C GLU A 50 -5.62 28.07 9.01
N ARG A 51 -5.34 29.19 8.34
CA ARG A 51 -5.71 30.55 8.78
C ARG A 51 -6.96 31.11 8.12
N CYS A 52 -7.56 30.37 7.18
CA CYS A 52 -8.70 30.82 6.40
C CYS A 52 -9.69 29.68 6.14
N ALA A 53 -10.10 29.00 7.22
CA ALA A 53 -11.08 27.93 7.16
C ALA A 53 -12.41 28.39 6.50
N ASP A 54 -12.75 29.67 6.61
CA ASP A 54 -13.92 30.29 5.99
C ASP A 54 -13.89 30.29 4.44
N ALA A 55 -12.70 30.11 3.85
CA ALA A 55 -12.53 29.87 2.41
C ALA A 55 -13.07 28.51 1.95
N LEU A 56 -13.32 27.59 2.89
CA LEU A 56 -13.72 26.22 2.62
C LEU A 56 -15.19 25.98 2.99
N GLU A 57 -15.84 25.14 2.19
CA GLU A 57 -17.09 24.48 2.57
C GLU A 57 -16.97 22.98 2.33
N ILE A 58 -17.88 22.23 2.96
CA ILE A 58 -18.08 20.82 2.68
C ILE A 58 -19.45 20.67 2.05
N VAL A 59 -19.48 20.01 0.89
CA VAL A 59 -20.71 19.65 0.18
C VAL A 59 -20.89 18.16 0.32
N PHE A 60 -22.03 17.71 0.84
CA PHE A 60 -22.43 16.29 0.85
C PHE A 60 -23.42 16.07 -0.30
N PRO A 61 -22.96 15.73 -1.52
CA PRO A 61 -23.81 15.81 -2.70
C PRO A 61 -24.97 14.83 -2.63
N SER A 62 -24.72 13.61 -2.14
CA SER A 62 -25.73 12.57 -1.96
C SER A 62 -26.83 12.98 -0.97
N ALA A 63 -26.50 13.79 0.04
CA ALA A 63 -27.44 14.29 1.04
C ALA A 63 -28.07 15.64 0.66
N GLY A 64 -27.50 16.35 -0.32
CA GLY A 64 -27.88 17.71 -0.67
C GLY A 64 -27.61 18.76 0.41
N GLN A 65 -26.63 18.51 1.29
CA GLN A 65 -26.30 19.40 2.42
C GLN A 65 -24.95 20.08 2.23
N ARG A 66 -24.81 21.28 2.82
CA ARG A 66 -23.59 22.09 2.74
C ARG A 66 -23.29 22.67 4.11
N PHE A 67 -22.01 22.70 4.46
CA PHE A 67 -21.53 23.19 5.75
C PHE A 67 -20.32 24.09 5.55
N ALA A 68 -20.22 25.15 6.35
CA ALA A 68 -19.01 25.95 6.40
C ALA A 68 -17.96 25.24 7.26
N VAL A 69 -16.68 25.41 6.94
CA VAL A 69 -15.61 24.91 7.81
C VAL A 69 -15.30 25.97 8.87
N LYS A 70 -15.65 25.67 10.11
CA LYS A 70 -15.41 26.55 11.27
C LYS A 70 -13.97 26.50 11.74
N ARG A 71 -13.38 25.31 11.77
CA ARG A 71 -12.02 25.07 12.29
C ARG A 71 -11.41 23.82 11.67
N ILE A 72 -10.11 23.88 11.42
CA ILE A 72 -9.28 22.75 10.99
C ILE A 72 -8.41 22.31 12.16
N VAL A 73 -8.45 21.02 12.51
CA VAL A 73 -7.58 20.40 13.52
C VAL A 73 -6.70 19.38 12.84
N PHE A 74 -5.40 19.67 12.78
CA PHE A 74 -4.41 18.77 12.21
C PHE A 74 -3.90 17.78 13.25
N HIS A 75 -3.51 16.58 12.80
CA HIS A 75 -2.79 15.65 13.66
C HIS A 75 -1.51 16.30 14.24
N PRO A 76 -1.21 16.18 15.54
CA PRO A 76 -0.09 16.91 16.15
C PRO A 76 1.29 16.44 15.68
N GLN A 77 1.41 15.19 15.23
CA GLN A 77 2.65 14.68 14.63
C GLN A 77 2.77 15.02 13.13
N PHE A 78 1.72 15.57 12.52
CA PHE A 78 1.80 16.04 11.14
C PHE A 78 2.72 17.27 11.05
N LYS A 79 3.77 17.17 10.23
CA LYS A 79 4.82 18.19 10.09
C LYS A 79 4.35 19.40 9.26
N ARG A 80 3.31 20.10 9.73
CA ARG A 80 2.69 21.28 9.08
C ARG A 80 3.68 22.31 8.58
N ARG A 81 4.63 22.71 9.42
CA ARG A 81 5.62 23.75 9.08
C ARG A 81 6.58 23.30 7.99
N SER A 82 6.91 22.01 7.97
CA SER A 82 7.72 21.44 6.89
C SER A 82 6.92 21.47 5.62
N LEU A 83 5.67 21.01 5.65
CA LEU A 83 4.82 21.00 4.47
C LEU A 83 4.49 22.40 3.96
N ALA A 84 4.18 23.36 4.83
CA ALA A 84 3.91 24.73 4.42
C ALA A 84 5.14 25.36 3.74
N ARG A 85 6.33 25.13 4.32
CA ARG A 85 7.60 25.50 3.67
C ARG A 85 7.81 24.77 2.37
N THR A 86 7.58 23.45 2.34
CA THR A 86 7.66 22.66 1.13
C THR A 86 6.71 23.24 0.11
N VAL A 87 5.42 23.44 0.37
CA VAL A 87 4.44 24.04 -0.56
C VAL A 87 4.87 25.43 -1.06
N GLU A 88 5.46 26.27 -0.19
CA GLU A 88 6.07 27.54 -0.58
C GLU A 88 7.32 27.36 -1.45
N GLU A 89 8.12 26.33 -1.18
CA GLU A 89 9.32 25.92 -1.93
C GLU A 89 8.97 25.09 -3.19
N THR A 90 7.82 24.40 -3.25
CA THR A 90 7.25 23.51 -4.30
C THR A 90 6.82 24.33 -5.50
N ILE A 91 6.81 25.67 -5.36
CA ILE A 91 7.01 26.60 -6.48
C ILE A 91 8.17 26.12 -7.41
N ARG A 92 9.19 25.49 -6.83
CA ARG A 92 10.36 24.90 -7.47
C ARG A 92 10.29 23.37 -7.59
N ASP A 93 9.21 22.73 -7.18
CA ASP A 93 9.18 21.27 -7.18
C ASP A 93 7.74 20.77 -7.29
N THR A 94 7.14 20.82 -8.50
CA THR A 94 5.78 20.27 -8.73
C THR A 94 5.67 18.77 -8.50
N GLY A 95 6.78 18.13 -8.14
CA GLY A 95 6.68 17.03 -7.21
C GLY A 95 7.91 16.17 -7.15
N SER A 96 8.71 16.39 -6.13
CA SER A 96 8.80 15.44 -5.05
C SER A 96 7.60 14.51 -5.13
N SER A 97 7.88 13.32 -5.66
CA SER A 97 7.42 12.07 -5.06
C SER A 97 6.92 12.42 -3.67
N LYS A 98 5.59 12.55 -3.47
CA LYS A 98 5.06 13.03 -2.19
C LYS A 98 5.64 12.09 -1.17
N SER A 99 6.68 12.53 -0.49
CA SER A 99 7.39 11.69 0.46
C SER A 99 6.31 11.24 1.41
N VAL A 100 6.28 9.95 1.62
CA VAL A 100 5.27 9.29 2.43
C VAL A 100 5.10 10.10 3.74
N LYS A 101 3.92 10.73 3.91
CA LYS A 101 3.73 11.79 4.93
C LYS A 101 3.15 11.20 6.21
N ASP A 102 3.96 11.20 7.26
CA ASP A 102 3.55 10.78 8.61
C ASP A 102 2.28 11.49 9.06
N HIS A 103 1.27 10.71 9.46
CA HIS A 103 0.01 11.19 10.02
C HIS A 103 -0.70 12.28 9.20
N ASN A 104 -0.78 12.12 7.88
CA ASN A 104 -1.42 13.05 6.96
C ASN A 104 -2.97 13.11 7.10
N CYS A 105 -3.48 13.47 8.27
CA CYS A 105 -4.92 13.59 8.54
C CYS A 105 -5.28 14.85 9.34
N ALA A 106 -6.51 15.30 9.12
CA ALA A 106 -7.13 16.42 9.81
C ALA A 106 -8.60 16.14 10.09
N VAL A 107 -9.12 16.78 11.14
CA VAL A 107 -10.53 16.79 11.50
C VAL A 107 -11.07 18.21 11.31
N LEU A 108 -12.17 18.32 10.58
CA LEU A 108 -12.85 19.60 10.34
C LEU A 108 -14.08 19.71 11.21
N TYR A 109 -14.22 20.87 11.84
CA TYR A 109 -15.39 21.24 12.61
C TYR A 109 -16.29 22.09 11.71
N LEU A 110 -17.54 21.69 11.61
CA LEU A 110 -18.51 22.25 10.69
C LEU A 110 -19.44 23.24 11.38
N ASP A 111 -19.93 24.18 10.59
CA ASP A 111 -21.01 25.10 10.94
C ASP A 111 -22.16 24.88 9.94
N ASP A 112 -23.39 24.83 10.44
CA ASP A 112 -24.60 24.65 9.64
C ASP A 112 -24.90 25.88 8.77
N LYS A 113 -24.30 27.03 9.10
CA LYS A 113 -24.51 28.29 8.37
C LYS A 113 -23.38 28.55 7.39
N VAL A 114 -23.66 28.29 6.11
CA VAL A 114 -22.78 28.73 5.01
C VAL A 114 -23.06 30.20 4.68
N SER A 115 -22.33 31.13 5.29
CA SER A 115 -22.41 32.56 4.93
C SER A 115 -21.71 32.83 3.61
N ASP A 116 -22.35 33.56 2.69
CA ASP A 116 -21.73 33.97 1.43
C ASP A 116 -20.46 34.81 1.66
N LEU A 117 -19.43 34.54 0.87
CA LEU A 117 -18.19 35.32 0.90
C LEU A 117 -18.40 36.61 0.12
N SER A 118 -18.31 37.75 0.80
CA SER A 118 -18.29 39.06 0.15
C SER A 118 -17.11 39.15 -0.83
N GLU A 119 -17.24 39.93 -1.90
CA GLU A 119 -16.17 40.10 -2.89
C GLU A 119 -14.87 40.60 -2.26
N ALA A 120 -14.97 41.52 -1.29
CA ALA A 120 -13.83 42.02 -0.54
C ALA A 120 -13.12 40.91 0.25
N ARG A 121 -13.88 40.06 0.95
CA ARG A 121 -13.32 38.92 1.69
C ARG A 121 -12.74 37.88 0.74
N ARG A 122 -13.40 37.60 -0.40
CA ARG A 122 -12.88 36.71 -1.44
C ARG A 122 -11.53 37.20 -1.97
N ALA A 123 -11.40 38.49 -2.28
CA ALA A 123 -10.15 39.07 -2.76
C ALA A 123 -9.03 38.98 -1.72
N GLU A 124 -9.35 39.21 -0.44
CA GLU A 124 -8.40 39.02 0.68
C GLU A 124 -7.96 37.55 0.79
N LEU A 125 -8.90 36.62 0.72
CA LEU A 125 -8.64 35.18 0.79
C LEU A 125 -7.76 34.72 -0.37
N VAL A 126 -8.10 35.10 -1.61
CA VAL A 126 -7.28 34.82 -2.81
C VAL A 126 -5.87 35.35 -2.61
N LYS A 127 -5.70 36.58 -2.13
CA LYS A 127 -4.38 37.15 -1.85
C LYS A 127 -3.61 36.38 -0.76
N SER A 128 -4.30 35.87 0.25
CA SER A 128 -3.70 35.12 1.35
C SER A 128 -3.29 33.69 0.97
N LEU A 129 -4.07 33.05 0.09
CA LEU A 129 -3.87 31.70 -0.41
C LEU A 129 -2.97 31.63 -1.63
N SER A 130 -2.79 32.75 -2.34
CA SER A 130 -1.90 32.80 -3.48
C SER A 130 -0.46 32.62 -3.03
N LEU A 131 0.25 31.69 -3.66
CA LEU A 131 1.68 31.56 -3.46
C LEU A 131 2.39 32.83 -3.93
N ARG A 132 3.29 33.34 -3.08
CA ARG A 132 4.13 34.48 -3.42
C ARG A 132 5.18 34.00 -4.39
N PHE A 133 4.96 34.29 -5.65
CA PHE A 133 6.00 34.17 -6.63
C PHE A 133 7.06 35.24 -6.38
N ALA A 134 8.33 34.84 -6.21
CA ALA A 134 9.44 35.80 -6.32
C ALA A 134 9.28 36.43 -7.70
N GLY A 135 9.03 37.74 -7.72
CA GLY A 135 8.52 38.45 -8.88
C GLY A 135 9.39 38.27 -10.14
N PRO A 136 8.87 38.70 -11.30
CA PRO A 136 9.48 38.53 -12.62
C PRO A 136 10.68 39.44 -12.84
N GLU A 137 11.59 39.59 -11.87
CA GLU A 137 12.66 40.58 -11.96
C GLU A 137 13.62 40.30 -13.12
N GLN A 138 13.60 39.10 -13.73
CA GLN A 138 14.43 38.74 -14.90
C GLN A 138 13.78 37.75 -15.91
N GLY A 139 12.45 37.61 -15.97
CA GLY A 139 11.77 36.52 -16.71
C GLY A 139 10.67 36.90 -17.73
N LEU A 140 10.28 35.97 -18.60
CA LEU A 140 9.09 36.10 -19.48
C LEU A 140 7.87 35.62 -18.71
N SER A 141 6.76 36.36 -18.69
CA SER A 141 5.51 35.92 -18.04
C SER A 141 4.29 36.32 -18.85
N GLY A 142 3.17 35.63 -18.65
CA GLY A 142 1.94 35.88 -19.39
C GLY A 142 0.83 34.89 -19.08
N SER A 143 -0.17 34.81 -19.95
CA SER A 143 -1.28 33.86 -19.86
C SER A 143 -1.35 32.98 -21.11
N LEU A 144 -1.56 31.68 -20.91
CA LEU A 144 -1.81 30.74 -22.00
C LEU A 144 -3.20 30.92 -22.64
N ALA A 145 -4.05 31.74 -22.03
CA ALA A 145 -5.28 32.19 -22.67
C ALA A 145 -5.04 33.19 -23.82
N GLU A 146 -3.89 33.89 -23.80
CA GLU A 146 -3.51 34.92 -24.78
C GLU A 146 -2.50 34.39 -25.80
N ILE A 147 -1.60 33.51 -25.36
CA ILE A 147 -0.54 32.92 -26.20
C ILE A 147 -0.66 31.40 -26.09
N GLU A 148 -0.79 30.71 -27.22
CA GLU A 148 -0.86 29.26 -27.23
C GLU A 148 0.43 28.63 -26.70
N PHE A 149 0.30 27.52 -25.97
CA PHE A 149 1.44 26.82 -25.36
C PHE A 149 2.53 26.44 -26.37
N SER A 150 2.15 25.97 -27.55
CA SER A 150 3.09 25.63 -28.63
C SER A 150 3.93 26.84 -29.09
N LEU A 151 3.27 27.99 -29.29
CA LEU A 151 3.93 29.23 -29.69
C LEU A 151 4.89 29.74 -28.60
N LEU A 152 4.50 29.62 -27.33
CA LEU A 152 5.38 29.94 -26.21
C LEU A 152 6.64 29.06 -26.22
N ILE A 153 6.48 27.75 -26.38
CA ILE A 153 7.60 26.80 -26.45
C ILE A 153 8.52 27.12 -27.63
N GLN A 154 7.97 27.33 -28.83
CA GLN A 154 8.75 27.73 -30.00
C GLN A 154 9.53 29.02 -29.75
N THR A 155 8.90 30.01 -29.12
CA THR A 155 9.54 31.29 -28.77
C THR A 155 10.74 31.08 -27.83
N LEU A 156 10.57 30.27 -26.79
CA LEU A 156 11.63 29.96 -25.83
C LEU A 156 12.78 29.18 -26.47
N CYS A 157 12.46 28.16 -27.28
CA CYS A 157 13.45 27.34 -27.98
C CYS A 157 14.22 28.15 -29.03
N ASN A 158 13.55 28.99 -29.82
CA ASN A 158 14.17 29.84 -30.83
C ASN A 158 15.08 30.91 -30.21
N ALA A 159 14.68 31.44 -29.05
CA ALA A 159 15.53 32.36 -28.28
C ALA A 159 16.73 31.65 -27.63
N ARG A 160 16.81 30.31 -27.70
CA ARG A 160 17.84 29.46 -27.10
C ARG A 160 18.08 29.76 -25.62
N LYS A 161 17.03 30.18 -24.91
CA LYS A 161 17.13 30.49 -23.48
C LYS A 161 17.26 29.19 -22.69
N GLN A 162 18.19 29.19 -21.75
CA GLN A 162 18.28 28.15 -20.73
C GLN A 162 17.46 28.59 -19.52
N GLY A 163 16.57 27.72 -19.05
CA GLY A 163 15.72 28.01 -17.92
C GLY A 163 14.47 27.16 -17.85
N GLU A 164 13.63 27.53 -16.91
CA GLU A 164 12.44 26.79 -16.56
C GLU A 164 11.19 27.62 -16.84
N LEU A 165 10.28 27.06 -17.64
CA LEU A 165 8.91 27.51 -17.81
C LEU A 165 8.05 26.78 -16.78
N ILE A 166 7.31 27.53 -15.98
CA ILE A 166 6.34 26.98 -15.04
C ILE A 166 4.98 27.56 -15.35
N ILE A 167 3.98 26.68 -15.39
CA ILE A 167 2.59 26.99 -15.63
C ILE A 167 1.85 26.85 -14.30
N VAL A 168 1.10 27.87 -13.90
CA VAL A 168 0.42 27.93 -12.60
C VAL A 168 -1.09 28.12 -12.71
N ASP A 169 -1.81 27.66 -11.70
CA ASP A 169 -3.24 27.94 -11.53
C ASP A 169 -3.51 29.37 -11.03
N ASP A 170 -4.79 29.66 -10.76
CA ASP A 170 -5.24 30.99 -10.34
C ASP A 170 -4.66 31.44 -8.99
N ARG A 171 -4.09 30.51 -8.20
CA ARG A 171 -3.45 30.75 -6.89
C ARG A 171 -1.93 30.71 -6.98
N ASN A 172 -1.38 30.66 -8.19
CA ASN A 172 0.04 30.46 -8.45
C ASN A 172 0.57 29.09 -8.00
N TYR A 173 -0.27 28.05 -7.84
CA TYR A 173 0.22 26.68 -7.68
C TYR A 173 0.71 26.14 -9.01
N PRO A 174 1.92 25.56 -9.07
CA PRO A 174 2.45 25.06 -10.31
C PRO A 174 1.75 23.76 -10.73
N VAL A 175 1.28 23.73 -11.97
CA VAL A 175 0.50 22.65 -12.59
C VAL A 175 1.35 21.89 -13.61
N ALA A 176 2.25 22.60 -14.28
CA ALA A 176 3.19 22.03 -15.24
C ALA A 176 4.53 22.76 -15.20
N GLN A 177 5.60 22.06 -15.57
CA GLN A 177 6.95 22.60 -15.68
C GLN A 177 7.62 22.09 -16.97
N VAL A 178 8.39 22.94 -17.62
CA VAL A 178 9.18 22.61 -18.81
C VAL A 178 10.56 23.23 -18.67
N PHE A 179 11.60 22.40 -18.70
CA PHE A 179 12.98 22.87 -18.65
C PHE A 179 13.55 22.90 -20.07
N CYS A 180 13.99 24.08 -20.46
CA CYS A 180 14.60 24.36 -21.74
C CYS A 180 16.10 24.58 -21.57
N ASP A 181 16.89 23.99 -22.47
CA ASP A 181 18.34 24.19 -22.53
C ASP A 181 18.78 24.23 -23.99
N SER A 182 19.53 25.27 -24.35
CA SER A 182 20.18 25.40 -25.66
C SER A 182 19.22 25.25 -26.84
N GLY A 183 18.00 25.77 -26.70
CA GLY A 183 16.95 25.70 -27.71
C GLY A 183 16.24 24.36 -27.79
N ARG A 184 16.42 23.47 -26.83
CA ARG A 184 15.71 22.19 -26.71
C ARG A 184 14.87 22.13 -25.45
N ILE A 185 13.80 21.36 -25.51
CA ILE A 185 13.07 20.92 -24.32
C ILE A 185 13.81 19.69 -23.80
N ARG A 186 14.36 19.75 -22.58
CA ARG A 186 15.08 18.62 -21.99
C ARG A 186 14.20 17.80 -21.08
N PHE A 187 13.32 18.47 -20.34
CA PHE A 187 12.43 17.83 -19.39
C PHE A 187 11.10 18.54 -19.42
N ALA A 188 10.03 17.78 -19.25
CA ALA A 188 8.70 18.32 -19.10
C ALA A 188 7.95 17.53 -18.04
N ARG A 189 6.99 18.19 -17.41
CA ARG A 189 6.15 17.58 -16.40
C ARG A 189 4.79 18.23 -16.41
N TYR A 190 3.77 17.39 -16.33
CA TYR A 190 2.40 17.82 -16.16
C TYR A 190 1.72 16.88 -15.19
N ARG A 191 1.54 17.35 -13.95
CA ARG A 191 1.15 16.51 -12.81
C ARG A 191 2.13 15.33 -12.61
N HIS A 192 1.65 14.10 -12.76
CA HIS A 192 2.45 12.87 -12.67
C HIS A 192 3.04 12.44 -14.02
N LEU A 193 2.55 12.97 -15.15
CA LEU A 193 3.14 12.68 -16.46
C LEU A 193 4.48 13.38 -16.59
N THR A 194 5.44 12.70 -17.22
CA THR A 194 6.79 13.20 -17.47
C THR A 194 7.14 13.20 -18.95
N ASN A 195 8.05 14.09 -19.33
CA ASN A 195 8.67 14.19 -20.65
C ASN A 195 7.67 14.29 -21.81
N GLU A 196 7.82 13.48 -22.86
CA GLU A 196 7.05 13.57 -24.08
C GLU A 196 5.54 13.46 -23.80
N LEU A 197 5.13 12.50 -22.96
CA LEU A 197 3.74 12.31 -22.55
C LEU A 197 3.17 13.54 -21.84
N ALA A 198 3.99 14.22 -21.02
CA ALA A 198 3.58 15.48 -20.40
C ALA A 198 3.33 16.56 -21.45
N VAL A 199 4.20 16.71 -22.45
CA VAL A 199 4.03 17.69 -23.53
C VAL A 199 2.79 17.39 -24.36
N TYR A 200 2.59 16.13 -24.76
CA TYR A 200 1.41 15.70 -25.50
C TYR A 200 0.13 16.02 -24.73
N GLN A 201 0.10 15.69 -23.43
CA GLN A 201 -1.05 15.95 -22.59
C GLN A 201 -1.29 17.46 -22.38
N MET A 202 -0.24 18.28 -22.21
CA MET A 202 -0.39 19.74 -22.08
C MET A 202 -1.04 20.37 -23.31
N VAL A 203 -0.62 19.96 -24.51
CA VAL A 203 -1.24 20.40 -25.78
C VAL A 203 -2.69 19.92 -25.85
N ALA A 204 -2.95 18.65 -25.52
CA ALA A 204 -4.30 18.09 -25.55
C ALA A 204 -5.29 18.77 -24.59
N GLN A 205 -4.80 19.24 -23.43
CA GLN A 205 -5.61 19.90 -22.40
C GLN A 205 -5.90 21.38 -22.69
N LYS A 206 -5.29 21.98 -23.73
CA LYS A 206 -5.50 23.38 -24.14
C LYS A 206 -5.44 24.34 -22.94
N LEU A 207 -4.33 24.26 -22.18
CA LEU A 207 -4.13 24.99 -20.93
C LEU A 207 -4.37 26.50 -21.12
N LYS A 208 -5.05 27.13 -20.16
CA LYS A 208 -5.34 28.59 -20.14
C LYS A 208 -4.73 29.30 -18.94
N ASN A 209 -3.78 28.63 -18.33
CA ASN A 209 -3.13 28.98 -17.08
C ASN A 209 -2.15 30.15 -17.25
N LYS A 210 -1.81 30.82 -16.15
CA LYS A 210 -0.71 31.79 -16.14
C LYS A 210 0.61 31.05 -16.23
N PHE A 211 1.63 31.70 -16.78
CA PHE A 211 2.96 31.13 -16.85
C PHE A 211 4.05 32.16 -16.56
N PHE A 212 5.21 31.66 -16.19
CA PHE A 212 6.44 32.44 -16.11
C PHE A 212 7.63 31.55 -16.46
N PHE A 213 8.64 32.18 -17.03
CA PHE A 213 9.90 31.58 -17.40
C PHE A 213 11.03 32.33 -16.71
N HIS A 214 11.87 31.61 -15.98
CA HIS A 214 13.07 32.16 -15.37
C HIS A 214 14.30 31.40 -15.82
N SER A 215 15.44 32.08 -15.86
CA SER A 215 16.71 31.41 -16.10
C SER A 215 17.06 30.49 -14.93
N ALA A 216 17.51 29.29 -15.25
CA ALA A 216 17.92 28.25 -14.31
C ALA A 216 18.98 27.38 -15.00
N GLY A 217 20.01 26.98 -14.26
CA GLY A 217 21.04 26.06 -14.76
C GLY A 217 20.52 24.64 -14.92
N ASP A 218 19.63 24.24 -14.02
CA ASP A 218 19.06 22.91 -13.90
C ASP A 218 17.56 22.99 -13.59
N PRO A 219 16.77 21.95 -13.91
CA PRO A 219 15.38 21.88 -13.49
C PRO A 219 15.29 21.88 -11.97
N SER A 220 14.26 22.54 -11.46
CA SER A 220 14.06 22.65 -10.03
C SER A 220 13.54 21.38 -9.35
N TRP A 221 13.07 20.40 -10.15
CA TRP A 221 12.63 19.07 -9.72
C TRP A 221 13.63 17.96 -10.09
N LEU A 222 13.45 16.77 -9.50
CA LEU A 222 14.25 15.59 -9.83
C LEU A 222 13.94 15.08 -11.25
N ALA A 223 14.69 15.59 -12.23
CA ALA A 223 14.60 15.18 -13.62
C ALA A 223 15.53 13.97 -13.88
N ARG A 224 15.01 12.90 -14.47
CA ARG A 224 15.77 11.65 -14.69
C ARG A 224 16.13 11.45 -16.17
N LYS A 225 15.14 11.15 -17.02
CA LYS A 225 15.33 10.89 -18.45
C LYS A 225 15.14 12.18 -19.24
N GLN A 226 16.08 12.52 -20.12
CA GLN A 226 15.95 13.66 -21.02
C GLN A 226 15.07 13.33 -22.23
N ILE A 227 14.35 14.34 -22.72
CA ILE A 227 13.72 14.33 -24.04
C ILE A 227 14.82 14.50 -25.07
N GLU A 228 14.96 13.51 -25.97
CA GLU A 228 15.94 13.55 -27.06
C GLU A 228 15.37 14.16 -28.35
N VAL A 229 14.04 14.16 -28.47
CA VAL A 229 13.30 14.63 -29.63
C VAL A 229 13.42 16.15 -29.78
N ALA A 230 13.61 16.64 -31.00
CA ALA A 230 13.65 18.06 -31.28
C ALA A 230 12.29 18.73 -30.99
N PRO A 231 12.26 19.98 -30.48
CA PRO A 231 11.01 20.65 -30.11
C PRO A 231 9.96 20.70 -31.23
N ASP A 232 10.37 20.99 -32.46
CA ASP A 232 9.45 21.06 -33.61
C ASP A 232 8.79 19.71 -33.88
N VAL A 233 9.57 18.62 -33.84
CA VAL A 233 9.07 17.25 -34.04
C VAL A 233 8.12 16.87 -32.90
N LEU A 234 8.46 17.24 -31.66
CA LEU A 234 7.63 16.98 -30.49
C LEU A 234 6.28 17.70 -30.58
N LEU A 235 6.27 18.97 -31.00
CA LEU A 235 5.05 19.75 -31.18
C LEU A 235 4.22 19.25 -32.36
N ILE A 236 4.84 18.90 -33.50
CA ILE A 236 4.15 18.30 -34.64
C ILE A 236 3.45 17.00 -34.21
N GLU A 237 4.15 16.13 -33.48
CA GLU A 237 3.57 14.89 -32.96
C GLU A 237 2.45 15.17 -31.95
N SER A 238 2.59 16.21 -31.11
CA SER A 238 1.54 16.64 -30.17
C SER A 238 0.24 17.00 -30.90
N TYR A 239 0.32 17.79 -31.98
CA TYR A 239 -0.86 18.16 -32.78
C TYR A 239 -1.42 16.97 -33.56
N ARG A 240 -0.56 16.12 -34.13
CA ARG A 240 -1.00 14.88 -34.78
C ARG A 240 -1.81 14.00 -33.83
N ARG A 241 -1.34 13.88 -32.57
CA ARG A 241 -2.04 13.15 -31.50
C ARG A 241 -3.34 13.83 -31.08
N LEU A 242 -3.38 15.16 -31.02
CA LEU A 242 -4.60 15.91 -30.71
C LEU A 242 -5.68 15.68 -31.78
N ASP A 243 -5.33 15.80 -33.06
CA ASP A 243 -6.27 15.55 -34.17
C ASP A 243 -6.81 14.12 -34.15
N GLU A 244 -5.95 13.16 -33.83
CA GLU A 244 -6.32 11.76 -33.67
C GLU A 244 -7.21 11.52 -32.44
N LEU A 245 -6.89 12.15 -31.31
CA LEU A 245 -7.67 12.09 -30.08
C LEU A 245 -9.08 12.66 -30.28
N GLU A 246 -9.23 13.76 -31.02
CA GLU A 246 -10.53 14.33 -31.34
C GLU A 246 -11.38 13.36 -32.19
N LYS A 247 -10.76 12.63 -33.14
CA LYS A 247 -11.43 11.55 -33.90
C LYS A 247 -11.81 10.36 -33.03
N LEU A 248 -10.89 9.91 -32.16
CA LEU A 248 -11.12 8.79 -31.25
C LEU A 248 -12.26 9.10 -30.26
N ARG A 249 -12.28 10.31 -29.70
CA ARG A 249 -13.36 10.79 -28.83
C ARG A 249 -14.70 10.88 -29.57
N ALA A 250 -14.70 11.37 -30.80
CA ALA A 250 -15.92 11.44 -31.62
C ALA A 250 -16.47 10.04 -31.95
N GLY A 251 -15.61 9.01 -32.02
CA GLY A 251 -16.01 7.61 -32.17
C GLY A 251 -16.62 6.99 -30.90
N MET A 252 -16.45 7.61 -29.74
CA MET A 252 -17.05 7.17 -28.48
C MET A 252 -18.35 7.93 -28.19
N ALA A 253 -19.32 7.26 -27.57
CA ALA A 253 -20.58 7.88 -27.15
C ALA A 253 -20.36 8.76 -25.89
N GLY A 254 -19.74 9.92 -26.07
CA GLY A 254 -19.40 10.85 -24.99
C GLY A 254 -18.12 10.45 -24.25
N ASP A 255 -18.16 10.47 -22.91
CA ASP A 255 -17.03 10.12 -22.05
C ASP A 255 -17.38 8.86 -21.22
N PRO A 256 -17.35 7.67 -21.84
CA PRO A 256 -17.81 6.44 -21.21
C PRO A 256 -16.90 6.03 -20.05
N CYS A 257 -17.46 5.23 -19.15
CA CYS A 257 -16.69 4.51 -18.13
C CYS A 257 -16.55 3.05 -18.57
N PHE A 258 -15.45 2.40 -18.21
CA PHE A 258 -15.18 1.02 -18.62
C PHE A 258 -15.02 0.10 -17.41
N ILE A 259 -15.64 -1.07 -17.47
CA ILE A 259 -15.59 -2.10 -16.42
C ILE A 259 -14.96 -3.38 -16.95
N ARG A 260 -14.19 -4.06 -16.11
CA ARG A 260 -13.62 -5.38 -16.41
C ARG A 260 -14.72 -6.43 -16.57
N LYS A 261 -14.70 -7.15 -17.71
CA LYS A 261 -15.61 -8.29 -17.97
C LYS A 261 -15.09 -9.60 -17.39
N LYS A 262 -13.77 -9.77 -17.38
CA LYS A 262 -13.07 -10.96 -16.86
C LYS A 262 -12.24 -10.60 -15.64
N GLY A 263 -12.05 -11.57 -14.74
CA GLY A 263 -11.21 -11.41 -13.56
C GLY A 263 -9.71 -11.36 -13.85
N GLU A 264 -9.28 -11.95 -14.96
CA GLU A 264 -7.89 -11.95 -15.42
C GLU A 264 -7.77 -11.24 -16.78
N ALA A 265 -6.67 -10.51 -16.95
CA ALA A 265 -6.36 -9.80 -18.18
C ALA A 265 -5.59 -10.76 -19.10
N GLU A 266 -6.27 -11.41 -20.06
CA GLU A 266 -5.65 -12.24 -21.12
C GLU A 266 -4.91 -11.35 -22.14
N LEU A 267 -3.91 -10.60 -21.68
CA LEU A 267 -3.22 -9.55 -22.44
C LEU A 267 -2.27 -10.10 -23.49
N GLU A 268 -1.93 -11.38 -23.42
CA GLU A 268 -1.06 -12.06 -24.39
C GLU A 268 -1.67 -12.08 -25.80
N ARG A 269 -2.98 -11.84 -25.91
CA ARG A 269 -3.72 -11.71 -27.17
C ARG A 269 -3.43 -10.40 -27.91
N LEU A 270 -2.86 -9.41 -27.22
CA LEU A 270 -2.48 -8.12 -27.80
C LEU A 270 -1.06 -8.17 -28.37
N PRO A 271 -0.75 -7.36 -29.40
CA PRO A 271 0.62 -7.18 -29.84
C PRO A 271 1.50 -6.71 -28.67
N PRO A 272 2.78 -7.13 -28.61
CA PRO A 272 3.68 -6.82 -27.49
C PRO A 272 3.72 -5.33 -27.13
N ASP A 273 3.70 -4.46 -28.15
CA ASP A 273 3.76 -3.00 -28.03
C ASP A 273 2.54 -2.36 -27.34
N TRP A 274 1.47 -3.12 -27.07
CA TRP A 274 0.24 -2.65 -26.42
C TRP A 274 -0.01 -3.32 -25.07
N GLN A 275 0.75 -4.35 -24.72
CA GLN A 275 0.46 -5.18 -23.55
C GLN A 275 0.63 -4.38 -22.25
N GLU A 276 1.59 -3.46 -22.21
CA GLU A 276 1.86 -2.65 -21.03
C GLU A 276 0.78 -1.59 -20.80
N GLU A 277 0.42 -0.85 -21.86
CA GLU A 277 -0.63 0.16 -21.85
C GLU A 277 -1.99 -0.47 -21.50
N ALA A 278 -2.28 -1.62 -22.11
CA ALA A 278 -3.50 -2.38 -21.85
C ALA A 278 -3.55 -2.87 -20.41
N ARG A 279 -2.43 -3.35 -19.85
CA ARG A 279 -2.34 -3.77 -18.44
C ARG A 279 -2.67 -2.63 -17.50
N LEU A 280 -2.07 -1.46 -17.73
CA LEU A 280 -2.31 -0.26 -16.94
C LEU A 280 -3.78 0.13 -16.98
N ILE A 281 -4.37 0.27 -18.17
CA ILE A 281 -5.75 0.71 -18.37
C ILE A 281 -6.73 -0.33 -17.78
N TRP A 282 -6.50 -1.61 -18.02
CA TRP A 282 -7.33 -2.68 -17.48
C TRP A 282 -7.33 -2.67 -15.94
N SER A 283 -6.19 -2.40 -15.30
CA SER A 283 -6.08 -2.37 -13.84
C SER A 283 -6.92 -1.28 -13.17
N VAL A 284 -7.22 -0.19 -13.89
CA VAL A 284 -8.00 0.96 -13.39
C VAL A 284 -9.42 1.03 -13.94
N ALA A 285 -9.82 0.08 -14.81
CA ALA A 285 -11.14 0.01 -15.40
C ALA A 285 -12.16 -0.54 -14.40
N ASP A 286 -12.72 0.36 -13.60
CA ASP A 286 -13.60 0.06 -12.47
C ASP A 286 -15.08 0.37 -12.73
N GLY A 287 -15.43 0.79 -13.93
CA GLY A 287 -16.78 1.21 -14.32
C GLY A 287 -17.18 2.60 -13.83
N LEU A 288 -16.35 3.27 -13.03
CA LEU A 288 -16.66 4.57 -12.41
C LEU A 288 -15.78 5.69 -12.96
N THR A 289 -14.55 5.39 -13.35
CA THR A 289 -13.63 6.40 -13.86
C THR A 289 -13.90 6.62 -15.34
N ALA A 290 -14.32 7.84 -15.70
CA ALA A 290 -14.53 8.23 -17.08
C ALA A 290 -13.22 8.17 -17.88
N ALA A 291 -13.32 7.82 -19.16
CA ALA A 291 -12.16 7.62 -20.04
C ALA A 291 -11.22 8.82 -20.06
N SER A 292 -11.75 10.04 -20.12
CA SER A 292 -10.99 11.30 -20.11
C SER A 292 -10.23 11.57 -18.81
N ARG A 293 -10.46 10.77 -17.76
CA ARG A 293 -9.85 10.90 -16.44
C ARG A 293 -8.90 9.75 -16.12
N LEU A 294 -8.85 8.70 -16.94
CA LEU A 294 -7.97 7.55 -16.71
C LEU A 294 -6.50 7.96 -16.68
N TRP A 295 -6.12 8.98 -17.47
CA TRP A 295 -4.74 9.50 -17.46
C TRP A 295 -4.32 10.04 -16.10
N HIS A 296 -5.23 10.37 -15.18
CA HIS A 296 -4.88 10.76 -13.81
C HIS A 296 -4.43 9.58 -12.93
N LEU A 297 -4.76 8.35 -13.34
CA LEU A 297 -4.47 7.14 -12.60
C LEU A 297 -3.27 6.41 -13.18
N VAL A 298 -3.11 6.44 -14.50
CA VAL A 298 -2.03 5.76 -15.23
C VAL A 298 -1.03 6.75 -15.81
N ASN A 299 0.21 6.33 -16.02
CA ASN A 299 1.25 7.17 -16.62
C ASN A 299 1.17 7.16 -18.16
N LEU A 300 -0.01 7.41 -18.72
CA LEU A 300 -0.30 7.43 -20.15
C LEU A 300 -1.03 8.74 -20.51
N ASP A 301 -0.78 9.28 -21.70
CA ASP A 301 -1.55 10.41 -22.23
C ASP A 301 -2.92 9.95 -22.77
N ASP A 302 -3.84 10.91 -22.92
CA ASP A 302 -5.20 10.63 -23.39
C ASP A 302 -5.22 9.90 -24.74
N GLN A 303 -4.37 10.27 -25.70
CA GLN A 303 -4.41 9.63 -27.01
C GLN A 303 -4.07 8.14 -26.91
N THR A 304 -3.07 7.77 -26.11
CA THR A 304 -2.70 6.37 -25.90
C THR A 304 -3.86 5.61 -25.26
N ILE A 305 -4.51 6.20 -24.25
CA ILE A 305 -5.67 5.59 -23.57
C ILE A 305 -6.82 5.35 -24.55
N PHE A 306 -7.21 6.37 -25.31
CA PHE A 306 -8.33 6.30 -26.24
C PHE A 306 -8.07 5.36 -27.43
N LYS A 307 -6.80 5.06 -27.75
CA LYS A 307 -6.44 4.02 -28.72
C LYS A 307 -6.54 2.60 -28.16
N THR A 308 -6.11 2.41 -26.92
CA THR A 308 -6.07 1.07 -26.30
C THR A 308 -7.47 0.59 -25.87
N LEU A 309 -8.34 1.50 -25.45
CA LEU A 309 -9.69 1.15 -24.98
C LEU A 309 -10.53 0.35 -25.99
N PRO A 310 -10.63 0.73 -27.28
CA PRO A 310 -11.31 -0.07 -28.30
C PRO A 310 -10.74 -1.49 -28.42
N LEU A 311 -9.42 -1.65 -28.43
CA LEU A 311 -8.76 -2.96 -28.52
C LEU A 311 -9.15 -3.87 -27.34
N LEU A 312 -9.18 -3.31 -26.12
CA LEU A 312 -9.60 -4.03 -24.93
C LEU A 312 -11.09 -4.43 -24.98
N CYS A 313 -11.94 -3.61 -25.61
CA CYS A 313 -13.35 -3.92 -25.79
C CYS A 313 -13.57 -4.99 -26.88
N GLU A 314 -12.85 -4.92 -27.99
CA GLU A 314 -12.88 -5.91 -29.08
C GLU A 314 -12.46 -7.30 -28.60
N LEU A 315 -11.50 -7.37 -27.68
CA LEU A 315 -11.08 -8.63 -27.03
C LEU A 315 -12.01 -9.08 -25.89
N GLU A 316 -13.08 -8.33 -25.64
CA GLU A 316 -14.04 -8.55 -24.54
C GLU A 316 -13.40 -8.55 -23.14
N LEU A 317 -12.26 -7.88 -22.98
CA LEU A 317 -11.62 -7.70 -21.69
C LEU A 317 -12.29 -6.59 -20.88
N LEU A 318 -12.76 -5.56 -21.58
CA LEU A 318 -13.55 -4.47 -21.03
C LEU A 318 -14.95 -4.43 -21.65
N ALA A 319 -15.88 -3.87 -20.89
CA ALA A 319 -17.18 -3.41 -21.39
C ALA A 319 -17.32 -1.91 -21.09
N VAL A 320 -18.06 -1.22 -21.95
CA VAL A 320 -18.65 0.06 -21.56
C VAL A 320 -19.59 -0.24 -20.39
N SER A 321 -19.40 0.46 -19.28
CA SER A 321 -20.25 0.31 -18.12
C SER A 321 -21.58 1.02 -18.39
N ASP A 322 -22.63 0.25 -18.64
CA ASP A 322 -24.01 0.75 -18.70
C ASP A 322 -24.50 1.18 -17.30
N SER A 323 -23.84 0.70 -16.24
CA SER A 323 -24.47 0.48 -14.94
C SER A 323 -23.52 0.56 -13.74
N ALA A 324 -22.81 1.67 -13.55
CA ALA A 324 -22.10 1.89 -12.28
C ALA A 324 -22.45 3.22 -11.59
N TRP A 325 -23.18 4.08 -12.28
CA TRP A 325 -23.67 5.30 -11.70
C TRP A 325 -25.13 5.12 -11.33
N ILE A 326 -25.41 5.19 -10.03
CA ILE A 326 -26.76 5.44 -9.55
C ILE A 326 -27.13 6.81 -10.11
N ASP A 327 -28.16 6.85 -10.95
CA ASP A 327 -28.56 8.06 -11.66
C ASP A 327 -28.66 9.23 -10.67
N PRO A 328 -27.87 10.31 -10.86
CA PRO A 328 -28.14 11.55 -10.17
C PRO A 328 -29.46 12.04 -10.75
N VAL A 329 -30.39 12.46 -9.90
CA VAL A 329 -31.71 12.98 -10.30
C VAL A 329 -31.54 14.29 -11.11
N ASN A 330 -31.04 14.26 -12.35
CA ASN A 330 -30.80 15.42 -13.25
C ASN A 330 -30.49 16.75 -12.52
N TRP A 331 -29.29 16.91 -11.97
CA TRP A 331 -28.86 18.15 -11.32
C TRP A 331 -28.22 19.07 -12.37
N SER A 332 -28.97 20.06 -12.86
CA SER A 332 -28.36 21.19 -13.60
C SER A 332 -27.78 22.22 -12.62
N ASP A 333 -26.71 22.94 -12.99
CA ASP A 333 -26.06 23.97 -12.15
C ASP A 333 -27.03 25.05 -11.64
N ASN A 334 -28.04 25.42 -12.43
CA ASN A 334 -29.09 26.36 -12.00
C ASN A 334 -30.06 25.76 -10.96
N GLN A 335 -30.22 24.43 -10.92
CA GLN A 335 -31.05 23.74 -9.94
C GLN A 335 -30.37 23.54 -8.57
N MET A 336 -29.03 23.54 -8.52
CA MET A 336 -28.29 23.52 -7.25
C MET A 336 -28.59 24.77 -6.41
N GLN A 337 -28.78 25.93 -7.05
CA GLN A 337 -29.18 27.17 -6.38
C GLN A 337 -30.70 27.26 -6.15
N SER A 338 -31.52 26.78 -7.09
CA SER A 338 -32.98 26.93 -6.99
C SER A 338 -33.68 25.90 -6.10
N ARG A 339 -33.03 24.78 -5.72
CA ARG A 339 -33.61 23.78 -4.80
C ARG A 339 -33.14 23.87 -3.35
N ALA A 340 -32.06 24.61 -3.07
CA ALA A 340 -31.72 25.04 -1.71
C ALA A 340 -32.87 25.83 -1.04
N THR A 341 -33.78 26.39 -1.85
CA THR A 341 -34.99 27.10 -1.40
C THR A 341 -36.29 26.30 -1.53
N LEU A 342 -36.32 25.11 -2.15
CA LEU A 342 -37.57 24.39 -2.49
C LEU A 342 -37.69 22.94 -1.98
N SER A 343 -36.79 22.45 -1.11
CA SER A 343 -36.91 21.11 -0.51
C SER A 343 -36.62 21.12 1.00
N ALA A 344 -37.45 21.82 1.76
CA ALA A 344 -37.51 21.71 3.22
C ALA A 344 -38.19 20.40 3.71
N SER A 345 -38.57 19.48 2.82
CA SER A 345 -39.30 18.27 3.17
C SER A 345 -38.49 17.02 2.77
N ALA A 346 -37.73 16.51 3.74
CA ALA A 346 -36.96 15.26 3.76
C ALA A 346 -35.55 15.28 3.11
N THR A 347 -34.63 16.07 3.65
CA THR A 347 -33.19 15.77 3.55
C THR A 347 -32.92 14.42 4.20
N ALA A 348 -32.32 13.47 3.49
CA ALA A 348 -31.89 12.23 4.09
C ALA A 348 -30.91 12.54 5.24
N PRO A 349 -31.05 11.91 6.41
CA PRO A 349 -30.13 12.15 7.52
C PRO A 349 -28.72 11.71 7.11
N ILE A 350 -27.72 12.54 7.44
CA ILE A 350 -26.32 12.16 7.35
C ILE A 350 -25.97 11.47 8.66
N LEU A 351 -25.65 10.18 8.58
CA LEU A 351 -25.23 9.40 9.72
C LEU A 351 -23.71 9.26 9.72
N PRO A 352 -23.04 9.35 10.87
CA PRO A 352 -21.62 9.06 10.97
C PRO A 352 -21.27 7.67 10.45
N LEU A 353 -20.11 7.53 9.81
CA LEU A 353 -19.63 6.23 9.36
C LEU A 353 -19.10 5.41 10.54
N PRO A 354 -19.40 4.09 10.58
CA PRO A 354 -18.87 3.22 11.60
C PRO A 354 -17.37 3.01 11.40
N VAL A 355 -16.60 3.14 12.48
CA VAL A 355 -15.14 3.00 12.48
C VAL A 355 -14.74 1.79 13.32
N ALA A 356 -13.71 1.06 12.90
CA ALA A 356 -13.18 -0.07 13.66
C ALA A 356 -11.64 -0.06 13.65
N PRO A 357 -10.98 0.79 14.47
CA PRO A 357 -9.51 0.80 14.53
C PRO A 357 -8.95 -0.55 15.00
N GLN A 358 -9.68 -1.28 15.86
CA GLN A 358 -9.28 -2.59 16.36
C GLN A 358 -9.30 -3.72 15.30
N LEU A 359 -9.82 -3.47 14.10
CA LEU A 359 -9.87 -4.49 13.06
C LEU A 359 -8.46 -4.68 12.47
N GLY A 360 -7.88 -5.86 12.70
CA GLY A 360 -6.61 -6.26 12.11
C GLY A 360 -6.67 -6.23 10.58
N LEU A 361 -5.56 -5.83 9.97
CA LEU A 361 -5.39 -5.74 8.53
C LEU A 361 -4.20 -6.61 8.11
N SER A 362 -4.36 -7.34 7.01
CA SER A 362 -3.36 -8.25 6.45
C SER A 362 -3.24 -8.05 4.94
N PRO A 363 -2.03 -8.20 4.37
CA PRO A 363 -1.83 -8.28 2.93
C PRO A 363 -2.82 -9.23 2.25
N GLY A 364 -3.41 -8.79 1.14
CA GLY A 364 -4.44 -9.50 0.40
C GLY A 364 -5.88 -9.20 0.85
N ASP A 365 -6.08 -8.51 1.98
CA ASP A 365 -7.40 -8.09 2.43
C ASP A 365 -8.15 -7.32 1.33
N LEU A 366 -9.40 -7.70 1.11
CA LEU A 366 -10.29 -6.96 0.21
C LEU A 366 -10.71 -5.64 0.84
N LEU A 367 -10.47 -4.56 0.11
CA LEU A 367 -10.84 -3.21 0.50
C LEU A 367 -11.93 -2.67 -0.43
N ALA A 368 -12.76 -1.80 0.12
CA ALA A 368 -13.71 -1.01 -0.65
C ALA A 368 -13.58 0.47 -0.30
N SER A 369 -13.89 1.39 -1.22
CA SER A 369 -14.05 2.81 -0.92
C SER A 369 -15.28 3.35 -1.60
N ILE A 370 -16.06 4.12 -0.86
CA ILE A 370 -17.22 4.83 -1.40
C ILE A 370 -16.74 6.19 -1.88
N VAL A 371 -16.92 6.46 -3.15
CA VAL A 371 -16.53 7.71 -3.81
C VAL A 371 -17.75 8.47 -4.28
N VAL A 372 -17.63 9.79 -4.26
CA VAL A 372 -18.59 10.71 -4.86
C VAL A 372 -17.81 11.59 -5.83
N ASP A 373 -18.14 11.54 -7.12
CA ASP A 373 -17.46 12.30 -8.15
C ASP A 373 -17.81 13.79 -8.05
N GLY A 374 -16.79 14.65 -8.03
CA GLY A 374 -16.99 16.07 -7.78
C GLY A 374 -17.67 16.85 -8.91
N ARG A 375 -17.73 16.29 -10.11
CA ARG A 375 -18.31 16.95 -11.30
C ARG A 375 -19.73 16.49 -11.58
N SER A 376 -19.95 15.19 -11.47
CA SER A 376 -21.22 14.54 -11.79
C SER A 376 -22.08 14.28 -10.55
N TYR A 377 -21.50 14.40 -9.34
CA TYR A 377 -22.09 14.01 -8.06
C TYR A 377 -22.55 12.57 -7.99
N ARG A 378 -22.10 11.77 -8.95
CA ARG A 378 -22.43 10.36 -8.99
C ARG A 378 -21.59 9.63 -7.95
N ARG A 379 -22.19 8.62 -7.33
CA ARG A 379 -21.56 7.80 -6.29
C ARG A 379 -21.24 6.43 -6.83
N GLY A 380 -20.16 5.83 -6.32
CA GLY A 380 -19.75 4.50 -6.68
C GLY A 380 -18.94 3.84 -5.58
N ILE A 381 -18.77 2.53 -5.69
CA ILE A 381 -17.89 1.75 -4.82
C ILE A 381 -16.71 1.27 -5.66
N LYS A 382 -15.51 1.63 -5.23
CA LYS A 382 -14.27 1.12 -5.80
C LYS A 382 -13.79 -0.04 -4.93
N HIS A 383 -13.29 -1.09 -5.57
CA HIS A 383 -12.76 -2.28 -4.90
C HIS A 383 -11.28 -2.45 -5.21
N GLY A 384 -10.55 -3.00 -4.24
CA GLY A 384 -9.12 -3.24 -4.33
C GLY A 384 -8.66 -4.18 -3.23
N GLN A 385 -7.35 -4.27 -3.08
CA GLN A 385 -6.66 -5.11 -2.11
C GLN A 385 -5.63 -4.28 -1.36
N LEU A 386 -5.47 -4.62 -0.08
CA LEU A 386 -4.35 -4.17 0.73
C LEU A 386 -3.09 -4.96 0.33
N PHE A 387 -1.96 -4.30 0.16
CA PHE A 387 -0.67 -4.98 0.00
C PHE A 387 0.09 -5.12 1.29
N GLY A 388 -0.08 -4.19 2.23
CA GLY A 388 0.57 -4.18 3.54
C GLY A 388 1.04 -2.77 3.93
N ALA A 389 1.89 -2.68 4.95
CA ALA A 389 2.50 -1.44 5.41
C ALA A 389 3.67 -0.98 4.51
N VAL A 390 3.90 0.32 4.43
CA VAL A 390 5.05 0.88 3.69
C VAL A 390 6.37 0.47 4.36
N ASP A 391 6.39 0.46 5.70
CA ASP A 391 7.52 0.09 6.55
C ASP A 391 7.02 -0.83 7.67
N ALA A 392 7.81 -1.83 8.06
CA ALA A 392 7.52 -2.72 9.19
C ALA A 392 7.40 -1.94 10.51
N PHE A 393 8.03 -0.77 10.61
CA PHE A 393 8.01 0.08 11.79
C PHE A 393 6.92 1.18 11.76
N ASP A 394 6.25 1.37 10.61
CA ASP A 394 5.15 2.32 10.46
C ASP A 394 3.87 1.61 10.02
N SER A 395 3.07 1.19 11.02
CA SER A 395 1.78 0.55 10.80
C SER A 395 0.67 1.51 10.39
N TYR A 396 0.91 2.83 10.39
CA TYR A 396 -0.11 3.81 10.00
C TYR A 396 -0.21 3.96 8.49
N GLN A 397 0.87 3.72 7.77
CA GLN A 397 0.93 3.98 6.34
C GLN A 397 0.86 2.69 5.55
N LEU A 398 -0.21 2.55 4.79
CA LEU A 398 -0.55 1.32 4.12
C LEU A 398 -0.60 1.53 2.60
N ILE A 399 -0.34 0.46 1.85
CA ILE A 399 -0.36 0.46 0.39
C ILE A 399 -1.52 -0.40 -0.12
N HIS A 400 -2.26 0.10 -1.10
CA HIS A 400 -3.36 -0.63 -1.76
C HIS A 400 -3.42 -0.32 -3.26
N ASN A 401 -4.28 -1.03 -4.01
CA ASN A 401 -4.53 -0.80 -5.44
C ASN A 401 -5.92 -0.23 -5.80
N LEU A 402 -6.70 0.29 -4.84
CA LEU A 402 -7.92 1.04 -5.17
C LEU A 402 -7.60 2.16 -6.20
N PRO A 403 -8.26 2.22 -7.37
CA PRO A 403 -7.96 3.21 -8.40
C PRO A 403 -8.62 4.56 -8.08
N MET A 404 -8.05 5.35 -7.17
CA MET A 404 -8.65 6.62 -6.71
C MET A 404 -8.06 7.84 -7.44
N LEU A 405 -8.91 8.73 -7.92
CA LEU A 405 -8.48 10.01 -8.49
C LEU A 405 -7.91 10.91 -7.39
N PRO A 406 -7.03 11.88 -7.73
CA PRO A 406 -6.43 12.78 -6.72
C PRO A 406 -7.46 13.52 -5.86
N GLU A 407 -8.62 13.87 -6.42
CA GLU A 407 -9.71 14.54 -5.68
C GLU A 407 -10.41 13.65 -4.64
N PHE A 408 -10.25 12.32 -4.72
CA PHE A 408 -10.79 11.38 -3.73
C PHE A 408 -9.86 11.18 -2.53
N ALA A 409 -8.75 11.89 -2.48
CA ALA A 409 -7.90 11.87 -1.30
C ALA A 409 -8.70 12.40 -0.09
N GLY A 410 -8.61 11.70 1.04
CA GLY A 410 -9.50 11.85 2.19
C GLY A 410 -10.74 10.96 2.20
N CYS A 411 -11.03 10.19 1.13
CA CYS A 411 -12.12 9.20 1.15
C CYS A 411 -11.88 8.09 2.19
N PRO A 412 -12.93 7.58 2.84
CA PRO A 412 -12.82 6.43 3.73
C PRO A 412 -12.62 5.13 2.95
N ILE A 413 -11.84 4.22 3.53
CA ILE A 413 -11.60 2.87 3.04
C ILE A 413 -12.21 1.89 4.05
N PHE A 414 -12.99 0.96 3.53
CA PHE A 414 -13.78 0.01 4.27
C PHE A 414 -13.21 -1.40 4.21
N LYS A 415 -13.29 -2.11 5.33
CA LYS A 415 -13.19 -3.57 5.44
C LYS A 415 -14.35 -4.06 6.29
N ASN A 416 -15.08 -5.06 5.83
CA ASN A 416 -16.23 -5.65 6.54
C ASN A 416 -17.28 -4.62 7.00
N GLY A 417 -17.54 -3.58 6.20
CA GLY A 417 -18.54 -2.55 6.52
C GLY A 417 -18.03 -1.41 7.42
N TYR A 418 -16.79 -1.47 7.91
CA TYR A 418 -16.20 -0.47 8.80
C TYR A 418 -15.12 0.34 8.11
N VAL A 419 -15.03 1.62 8.42
CA VAL A 419 -13.89 2.44 8.03
C VAL A 419 -12.65 1.96 8.80
N VAL A 420 -11.66 1.48 8.07
CA VAL A 420 -10.37 1.01 8.60
C VAL A 420 -9.21 1.91 8.21
N ALA A 421 -9.34 2.66 7.12
CA ALA A 421 -8.31 3.58 6.66
C ALA A 421 -8.92 4.77 5.91
N MET A 422 -8.09 5.73 5.54
CA MET A 422 -8.45 6.89 4.75
C MET A 422 -7.47 7.04 3.59
N GLN A 423 -7.98 7.24 2.38
CA GLN A 423 -7.20 7.49 1.18
C GLN A 423 -6.29 8.70 1.36
N VAL A 424 -5.02 8.59 0.99
CA VAL A 424 -4.07 9.72 1.00
C VAL A 424 -3.74 10.18 -0.42
N GLY A 425 -3.48 9.26 -1.35
CA GLY A 425 -3.13 9.61 -2.73
C GLY A 425 -2.31 8.54 -3.42
N ALA A 426 -1.86 8.84 -4.64
CA ALA A 426 -0.95 7.96 -5.38
C ALA A 426 0.38 7.82 -4.64
N LEU A 427 0.89 6.59 -4.57
CA LEU A 427 2.24 6.33 -4.11
C LEU A 427 3.19 6.86 -5.18
N PRO A 428 4.23 7.61 -4.82
CA PRO A 428 5.16 8.05 -5.82
C PRO A 428 5.92 6.85 -6.38
N SER A 429 5.81 6.64 -7.68
CA SER A 429 6.50 5.57 -8.38
C SER A 429 7.79 6.06 -9.02
N ASN A 430 8.74 5.15 -9.15
CA ASN A 430 9.90 5.37 -9.99
C ASN A 430 9.45 5.50 -11.46
N PRO A 431 9.73 6.61 -12.16
CA PRO A 431 9.28 6.83 -13.54
C PRO A 431 9.91 5.87 -14.56
N GLU A 432 10.96 5.12 -14.19
CA GLU A 432 11.54 4.07 -15.03
C GLU A 432 10.65 2.82 -15.11
N VAL A 433 9.63 2.74 -14.26
CA VAL A 433 8.74 1.59 -14.20
C VAL A 433 7.29 2.02 -14.24
N SER A 434 6.56 1.37 -15.14
CA SER A 434 5.12 1.29 -15.13
C SER A 434 4.64 0.27 -14.09
N LEU A 435 4.15 0.75 -12.96
CA LEU A 435 3.49 -0.08 -11.95
C LEU A 435 1.97 0.02 -12.11
N PRO A 436 1.21 -1.03 -11.77
CA PRO A 436 -0.22 -0.88 -11.51
C PRO A 436 -0.43 0.20 -10.44
N VAL A 437 -1.62 0.80 -10.41
CA VAL A 437 -1.91 1.96 -9.56
C VAL A 437 -1.76 1.60 -8.09
N LEU A 438 -0.59 1.92 -7.52
CA LEU A 438 -0.30 1.82 -6.11
C LEU A 438 -0.65 3.14 -5.44
N GLN A 439 -1.39 3.05 -4.35
CA GLN A 439 -1.86 4.20 -3.61
C GLN A 439 -1.61 3.99 -2.13
N GLN A 440 -1.47 5.12 -1.44
CA GLN A 440 -1.29 5.16 -0.01
C GLN A 440 -2.63 5.44 0.68
N CYS A 441 -2.87 4.72 1.78
CA CYS A 441 -3.86 5.09 2.77
C CYS A 441 -3.26 5.21 4.16
N LEU A 442 -3.96 5.92 5.02
CA LEU A 442 -3.61 6.12 6.42
C LEU A 442 -4.58 5.31 7.29
N TRP A 443 -4.05 4.47 8.17
CA TRP A 443 -4.85 3.70 9.11
C TRP A 443 -5.67 4.62 10.02
N VAL A 444 -6.92 4.24 10.30
CA VAL A 444 -7.91 5.12 10.92
C VAL A 444 -7.57 5.50 12.36
N GLU A 445 -6.70 4.76 13.04
CA GLU A 445 -6.23 5.11 14.38
C GLU A 445 -5.53 6.48 14.41
N SER A 446 -4.84 6.90 13.34
CA SER A 446 -4.28 8.25 13.26
C SER A 446 -5.35 9.35 13.39
N ILE A 447 -6.58 9.09 12.96
CA ILE A 447 -7.70 10.03 13.13
C ILE A 447 -8.19 10.02 14.58
N MET A 448 -8.21 8.86 15.23
CA MET A 448 -8.55 8.73 16.66
C MET A 448 -7.53 9.43 17.54
N ASP A 449 -6.25 9.36 17.20
CA ASP A 449 -5.18 10.10 17.88
C ASP A 449 -5.33 11.62 17.68
N CYS A 450 -5.70 12.05 16.47
CA CYS A 450 -6.01 13.45 16.19
C CYS A 450 -7.13 13.97 17.11
N LEU A 451 -8.23 13.22 17.19
CA LEU A 451 -9.38 13.54 18.03
C LEU A 451 -9.00 13.57 19.52
N SER A 452 -8.37 12.50 20.02
CA SER A 452 -7.97 12.38 21.43
C SER A 452 -7.13 13.56 21.89
N ARG A 453 -6.11 13.92 21.09
CA ARG A 453 -5.19 15.02 21.41
C ARG A 453 -5.82 16.40 21.22
N SER A 454 -6.93 16.48 20.50
CA SER A 454 -7.74 17.71 20.37
C SER A 454 -8.75 17.93 21.50
N GLY A 455 -8.78 17.03 22.49
CA GLY A 455 -9.70 17.10 23.64
C GLY A 455 -11.00 16.30 23.44
N GLU A 456 -11.10 15.49 22.39
CA GLU A 456 -12.29 14.72 22.03
C GLU A 456 -12.21 13.25 22.49
N ALA A 457 -11.52 12.97 23.60
CA ALA A 457 -11.30 11.60 24.11
C ALA A 457 -12.62 10.84 24.38
N ALA A 458 -13.67 11.55 24.82
CA ALA A 458 -14.98 10.95 25.03
C ALA A 458 -15.62 10.45 23.72
N MET A 459 -15.45 11.20 22.64
CA MET A 459 -15.89 10.81 21.31
C MET A 459 -15.11 9.62 20.79
N VAL A 460 -13.79 9.61 20.97
CA VAL A 460 -12.95 8.46 20.59
C VAL A 460 -13.41 7.21 21.32
N LYS A 461 -13.70 7.28 22.63
CA LYS A 461 -14.25 6.16 23.37
C LYS A 461 -15.59 5.65 22.83
N GLU A 462 -16.43 6.54 22.29
CA GLU A 462 -17.70 6.15 21.67
C GLU A 462 -17.49 5.54 20.29
N LEU A 463 -16.60 6.11 19.47
CA LEU A 463 -16.25 5.59 18.14
C LEU A 463 -15.54 4.24 18.20
N THR A 464 -14.79 3.96 19.27
CA THR A 464 -14.06 2.70 19.47
C THR A 464 -14.83 1.66 20.28
N ARG A 465 -16.00 2.01 20.82
CA ARG A 465 -16.83 1.07 21.56
C ARG A 465 -17.26 -0.06 20.62
N GLU A 466 -17.15 -1.31 21.08
CA GLU A 466 -17.46 -2.52 20.28
C GLU A 466 -18.74 -2.34 19.47
N VAL A 467 -18.57 -2.17 18.15
CA VAL A 467 -19.69 -2.03 17.25
C VAL A 467 -20.22 -3.43 16.98
N LYS A 468 -21.48 -3.66 17.36
CA LYS A 468 -22.19 -4.87 16.92
C LYS A 468 -22.23 -4.86 15.38
N PRO A 469 -21.77 -5.93 14.70
CA PRO A 469 -21.84 -6.02 13.24
C PRO A 469 -23.29 -5.86 12.81
N SER A 470 -23.61 -4.69 12.28
CA SER A 470 -24.95 -4.30 11.88
C SER A 470 -25.08 -4.19 10.36
N VAL A 471 -23.96 -4.16 9.63
CA VAL A 471 -23.95 -3.93 8.18
C VAL A 471 -23.07 -4.96 7.48
N THR A 472 -23.68 -6.03 6.98
CA THR A 472 -23.03 -7.11 6.23
C THR A 472 -22.91 -6.79 4.72
N ALA A 473 -23.46 -5.67 4.24
CA ALA A 473 -23.83 -5.54 2.83
C ALA A 473 -22.83 -4.83 1.89
N LEU A 474 -21.70 -4.29 2.37
CA LEU A 474 -20.79 -3.52 1.49
C LEU A 474 -19.83 -4.38 0.64
N LEU A 475 -19.62 -5.64 0.98
CA LEU A 475 -18.73 -6.55 0.24
C LEU A 475 -19.52 -7.79 -0.19
N PRO A 476 -19.97 -7.88 -1.46
CA PRO A 476 -20.67 -9.06 -2.00
C PRO A 476 -19.83 -10.34 -2.02
N LEU A 477 -18.52 -10.23 -1.77
CA LEU A 477 -17.54 -11.27 -2.05
C LEU A 477 -17.20 -12.16 -0.85
N ALA A 478 -17.59 -11.78 0.37
CA ALA A 478 -17.46 -12.66 1.52
C ALA A 478 -18.70 -13.54 1.58
N SER A 479 -18.56 -14.84 1.28
CA SER A 479 -19.62 -15.82 1.52
C SER A 479 -20.14 -15.66 2.96
N SER A 480 -21.46 -15.75 3.13
CA SER A 480 -22.19 -15.61 4.40
C SER A 480 -21.61 -16.42 5.58
N GLU A 481 -20.78 -17.42 5.31
CA GLU A 481 -20.14 -18.27 6.33
C GLU A 481 -18.88 -17.62 6.96
N ALA A 482 -18.17 -16.73 6.26
CA ALA A 482 -16.96 -16.09 6.79
C ALA A 482 -17.24 -15.00 7.84
N LEU A 483 -18.47 -14.51 7.93
CA LEU A 483 -18.84 -13.37 8.79
C LEU A 483 -19.24 -13.76 10.22
N MET A 484 -19.54 -15.03 10.50
CA MET A 484 -20.08 -15.45 11.81
C MET A 484 -19.02 -15.78 12.87
N THR A 485 -17.74 -15.73 12.54
CA THR A 485 -16.64 -16.04 13.48
C THR A 485 -15.48 -15.04 13.38
N ILE A 486 -15.78 -13.75 13.25
CA ILE A 486 -14.79 -12.71 13.62
C ILE A 486 -14.72 -12.69 15.15
N ARG A 487 -14.02 -13.66 15.73
CA ARG A 487 -13.45 -13.45 17.06
C ARG A 487 -12.38 -12.37 16.86
N PRO A 488 -12.38 -11.27 17.62
CA PRO A 488 -11.20 -10.43 17.68
C PRO A 488 -10.09 -11.35 18.16
N SER A 489 -9.24 -11.81 17.25
CA SER A 489 -7.97 -12.37 17.64
C SER A 489 -7.29 -11.26 18.44
N VAL A 490 -6.59 -11.61 19.51
CA VAL A 490 -5.78 -10.66 20.31
C VAL A 490 -4.58 -10.14 19.48
N GLU A 491 -4.64 -10.32 18.16
CA GLU A 491 -3.65 -9.96 17.18
C GLU A 491 -3.73 -8.46 16.92
N GLN A 492 -2.54 -7.90 16.80
CA GLN A 492 -2.19 -6.50 16.71
C GLN A 492 -3.14 -5.68 15.81
N ALA A 493 -3.67 -4.57 16.33
CA ALA A 493 -4.48 -3.64 15.54
C ALA A 493 -3.64 -3.01 14.40
N GLY A 494 -4.26 -2.79 13.24
CA GLY A 494 -3.58 -2.29 12.03
C GLY A 494 -2.96 -3.41 11.18
N CYS A 495 -2.02 -3.04 10.30
CA CYS A 495 -1.23 -3.97 9.50
C CYS A 495 0.25 -3.79 9.87
N VAL A 496 0.89 -4.85 10.35
CA VAL A 496 2.33 -4.86 10.66
C VAL A 496 3.17 -5.51 9.57
N GLU A 497 2.52 -6.27 8.69
CA GLU A 497 3.18 -6.93 7.58
C GLU A 497 3.53 -5.91 6.49
N VAL A 498 4.78 -5.92 6.06
CA VAL A 498 5.29 -5.07 4.97
C VAL A 498 4.58 -5.43 3.67
N ALA A 499 4.37 -4.43 2.81
CA ALA A 499 3.71 -4.62 1.55
C ALA A 499 4.38 -5.70 0.68
N ASN A 500 3.61 -6.71 0.31
CA ASN A 500 4.07 -7.78 -0.59
C ASN A 500 3.85 -7.35 -2.05
N LEU A 501 4.90 -6.82 -2.67
CA LEU A 501 4.90 -6.35 -4.04
C LEU A 501 5.95 -7.11 -4.86
N ASP A 502 5.66 -7.41 -6.11
CA ASP A 502 6.66 -7.96 -7.02
C ASP A 502 7.57 -6.83 -7.53
N CYS A 503 8.88 -7.04 -7.46
CA CYS A 503 9.80 -6.06 -7.99
C CYS A 503 9.63 -5.96 -9.51
N PRO A 504 9.32 -4.78 -10.06
CA PRO A 504 9.11 -4.62 -11.50
C PRO A 504 10.35 -4.89 -12.34
N ARG A 505 11.55 -4.74 -11.75
CA ARG A 505 12.83 -4.91 -12.45
C ARG A 505 13.28 -6.37 -12.52
N CYS A 506 13.00 -7.18 -11.49
CA CYS A 506 13.48 -8.56 -11.43
C CYS A 506 12.40 -9.62 -11.18
N GLY A 507 11.13 -9.22 -11.02
CA GLY A 507 9.99 -10.11 -10.81
C GLY A 507 9.96 -10.85 -9.48
N LEU A 508 10.80 -10.50 -8.51
CA LEU A 508 10.85 -11.17 -7.21
C LEU A 508 10.12 -10.35 -6.15
N SER A 509 9.26 -11.02 -5.38
CA SER A 509 8.65 -10.52 -4.15
C SER A 509 9.66 -10.52 -2.99
N SER A 510 10.55 -9.52 -2.96
CA SER A 510 11.53 -9.36 -1.87
C SER A 510 11.68 -7.88 -1.54
N PHE A 511 10.85 -7.37 -0.65
CA PHE A 511 10.95 -6.02 -0.15
C PHE A 511 11.17 -6.13 1.37
N HIS A 512 12.37 -5.79 1.86
CA HIS A 512 12.66 -5.71 3.31
C HIS A 512 11.84 -4.58 3.96
N THR A 513 11.66 -3.51 3.19
CA THR A 513 10.65 -2.47 3.32
C THR A 513 10.01 -2.34 1.95
N ALA A 514 8.77 -1.85 1.83
CA ALA A 514 8.10 -1.65 0.53
C ALA A 514 8.87 -0.71 -0.44
N GLN A 515 10.02 -0.19 0.00
CA GLN A 515 10.85 0.79 -0.69
C GLN A 515 11.92 0.14 -1.56
N PHE A 516 12.58 -0.95 -1.14
CA PHE A 516 13.76 -1.48 -1.85
C PHE A 516 13.66 -2.98 -2.14
N CYS A 517 13.88 -3.35 -3.40
CA CYS A 517 13.99 -4.76 -3.77
C CYS A 517 15.34 -5.32 -3.31
N GLU A 518 15.33 -6.36 -2.47
CA GLU A 518 16.56 -6.97 -1.91
C GLU A 518 17.47 -7.58 -3.00
N ASN A 519 16.89 -8.01 -4.12
CA ASN A 519 17.64 -8.72 -5.16
C ASN A 519 18.38 -7.78 -6.11
N CYS A 520 17.77 -6.66 -6.48
CA CYS A 520 18.33 -5.74 -7.49
C CYS A 520 18.51 -4.30 -7.00
N ASN A 521 18.26 -4.05 -5.71
CA ASN A 521 18.29 -2.73 -5.06
C ASN A 521 17.42 -1.68 -5.77
N PHE A 522 16.39 -2.13 -6.50
CA PHE A 522 15.47 -1.22 -7.15
C PHE A 522 14.63 -0.51 -6.10
N GLU A 523 14.68 0.82 -6.11
CA GLU A 523 13.87 1.67 -5.26
C GLU A 523 12.48 1.84 -5.89
N LEU A 524 11.49 1.18 -5.29
CA LEU A 524 10.08 1.22 -5.71
C LEU A 524 9.45 2.56 -5.35
N ILE A 525 9.70 2.99 -4.11
CA ILE A 525 9.20 4.24 -3.53
C ILE A 525 10.42 5.13 -3.33
N PRO A 526 10.66 6.12 -4.21
CA PRO A 526 11.79 7.02 -4.05
C PRO A 526 11.59 7.84 -2.79
N ILE A 527 12.37 7.54 -1.75
CA ILE A 527 12.44 8.41 -0.59
C ILE A 527 13.34 9.56 -0.99
N GLU A 528 12.76 10.75 -1.03
CA GLU A 528 13.58 11.93 -0.85
C GLU A 528 14.23 11.79 0.53
N ARG A 529 15.47 11.29 0.54
CA ARG A 529 16.37 11.54 1.64
C ARG A 529 16.47 13.05 1.64
N VAL A 530 15.63 13.70 2.45
CA VAL A 530 15.82 15.07 2.87
C VAL A 530 17.28 15.06 3.26
N SER A 531 18.11 15.67 2.43
CA SER A 531 19.51 15.85 2.75
C SER A 531 19.42 16.58 4.07
N LYS A 532 19.69 15.88 5.18
CA LYS A 532 19.76 16.53 6.48
C LYS A 532 20.76 17.62 6.23
N GLY A 533 20.28 18.87 6.15
CA GLY A 533 21.09 20.00 5.77
C GLY A 533 22.36 19.89 6.57
N SER A 534 23.48 19.80 5.85
CA SER A 534 24.89 19.61 6.17
C SER A 534 25.41 20.10 7.54
N GLY A 535 24.73 19.76 8.64
CA GLY A 535 25.17 20.02 10.01
C GLY A 535 26.23 19.03 10.47
N GLU A 536 26.20 17.81 9.94
CA GLU A 536 27.19 16.78 10.29
C GLU A 536 28.52 16.96 9.53
N THR A 537 28.51 17.56 8.34
CA THR A 537 29.76 17.93 7.64
C THR A 537 30.42 19.18 8.22
N LEU A 538 29.67 20.11 8.82
CA LEU A 538 30.24 21.32 9.44
C LEU A 538 31.00 21.01 10.75
N VAL A 539 30.61 19.95 11.46
CA VAL A 539 31.34 19.46 12.66
C VAL A 539 32.64 18.75 12.27
N LEU A 540 32.65 17.98 11.18
CA LEU A 540 33.86 17.33 10.67
C LEU A 540 34.86 18.32 10.05
N GLU A 541 34.38 19.39 9.40
CA GLU A 541 35.24 20.43 8.86
C GLU A 541 35.81 21.35 9.96
N MET A 542 35.06 21.63 11.03
CA MET A 542 35.59 22.30 12.23
C MET A 542 36.61 21.46 13.03
N LEU A 543 36.53 20.14 12.96
CA LEU A 543 37.51 19.23 13.60
C LEU A 543 38.80 19.06 12.78
N SER A 544 38.85 19.54 11.53
CA SER A 544 40.02 19.37 10.66
C SER A 544 41.16 20.38 10.91
N LYS A 545 40.98 21.35 11.82
CA LYS A 545 42.04 22.29 12.23
C LYS A 545 42.02 22.62 13.74
N PRO A 546 42.50 21.72 14.62
CA PRO A 546 42.66 22.07 16.02
C PRO A 546 43.98 22.84 16.21
N SER A 547 43.89 24.04 16.77
CA SER A 547 45.05 24.68 17.41
C SER A 547 45.38 23.95 18.72
N ALA A 548 46.67 23.85 19.05
CA ALA A 548 47.24 23.02 20.12
C ALA A 548 46.67 23.26 21.55
N ARG A 549 45.84 24.30 21.76
CA ARG A 549 45.19 24.58 23.05
C ARG A 549 43.85 23.85 23.27
N SER A 550 43.29 23.18 22.26
CA SER A 550 41.95 22.56 22.33
C SER A 550 41.92 21.10 22.83
N TRP A 551 43.07 20.42 22.87
CA TRP A 551 43.12 19.00 23.24
C TRP A 551 42.74 18.72 24.71
N GLY A 552 43.06 19.63 25.63
CA GLY A 552 42.76 19.45 27.06
C GLY A 552 41.25 19.46 27.37
N ALA A 553 40.47 20.27 26.66
CA ALA A 553 39.02 20.35 26.87
C ALA A 553 38.28 19.16 26.24
N ILE A 554 38.74 18.69 25.07
CA ILE A 554 38.12 17.57 24.36
C ILE A 554 38.30 16.27 25.14
N SER A 555 39.48 16.02 25.73
CA SER A 555 39.72 14.82 26.55
C SER A 555 38.86 14.78 27.82
N ALA A 556 38.61 15.93 28.45
CA ALA A 556 37.75 16.01 29.64
C ALA A 556 36.27 15.71 29.31
N VAL A 557 35.77 16.23 28.19
CA VAL A 557 34.39 15.98 27.73
C VAL A 557 34.22 14.51 27.31
N LEU A 558 35.20 13.93 26.61
CA LEU A 558 35.15 12.52 26.23
C LEU A 558 35.16 11.59 27.44
N GLY A 559 35.99 11.90 28.44
CA GLY A 559 36.05 11.15 29.70
C GLY A 559 34.72 11.19 30.46
N LEU A 560 34.06 12.35 30.50
CA LEU A 560 32.77 12.51 31.16
C LEU A 560 31.66 11.71 30.44
N LEU A 561 31.65 11.71 29.10
CA LEU A 561 30.68 10.95 28.31
C LEU A 561 30.84 9.44 28.48
N ILE A 562 32.08 8.93 28.58
CA ILE A 562 32.34 7.51 28.83
C ILE A 562 31.87 7.12 30.25
N ILE A 563 32.10 7.98 31.25
CA ILE A 563 31.64 7.73 32.63
C ILE A 563 30.11 7.71 32.70
N ILE A 564 29.43 8.63 32.02
CA ILE A 564 27.95 8.66 31.96
C ILE A 564 27.43 7.41 31.27
N ALA A 565 28.03 7.00 30.14
CA ALA A 565 27.64 5.79 29.42
C ALA A 565 27.79 4.52 30.28
N CYS A 566 28.90 4.40 31.02
CA CYS A 566 29.14 3.30 31.96
C CYS A 566 28.18 3.31 33.16
N LEU A 567 27.82 4.48 33.67
CA LEU A 567 26.84 4.59 34.77
C LEU A 567 25.41 4.26 34.29
N THR A 568 25.04 4.65 33.07
CA THR A 568 23.73 4.30 32.49
C THR A 568 23.61 2.81 32.17
N SER A 569 24.71 2.13 31.79
CA SER A 569 24.70 0.69 31.52
C SER A 569 24.65 -0.18 32.78
N LEU A 570 25.00 0.38 33.95
CA LEU A 570 24.92 -0.30 35.26
C LEU A 570 23.54 -0.21 35.94
N ILE A 571 22.67 0.74 35.52
CA ILE A 571 21.40 1.04 36.22
C ILE A 571 20.17 0.52 35.47
N LEU A 572 20.29 0.20 34.18
CA LEU A 572 19.19 -0.33 33.36
C LEU A 572 19.52 -1.75 32.89
N LEU A 573 19.17 -2.74 33.72
CA LEU A 573 19.06 -4.11 33.23
C LEU A 573 17.80 -4.19 32.33
N PRO A 574 17.93 -4.51 31.04
CA PRO A 574 16.78 -4.77 30.20
C PRO A 574 16.10 -6.06 30.67
N GLN A 575 14.77 -6.03 30.75
CA GLN A 575 13.98 -7.26 30.76
C GLN A 575 14.25 -8.01 29.46
N ALA A 576 14.30 -9.34 29.56
CA ALA A 576 14.51 -10.23 28.42
C ALA A 576 13.33 -10.10 27.44
N ASN A 577 13.49 -9.26 26.42
CA ASN A 577 12.76 -9.41 25.18
C ASN A 577 13.34 -10.65 24.49
N LEU A 578 12.52 -11.69 24.32
CA LEU A 578 12.84 -12.81 23.44
C LEU A 578 12.99 -12.24 22.02
N ALA A 579 14.22 -11.92 21.64
CA ALA A 579 14.58 -11.63 20.27
C ALA A 579 14.34 -12.91 19.45
N ALA A 580 13.75 -12.78 18.27
CA ALA A 580 13.76 -13.86 17.29
C ALA A 580 15.20 -14.33 17.10
N SER A 581 15.43 -15.65 17.22
CA SER A 581 16.77 -16.22 17.14
C SER A 581 17.38 -15.88 15.77
N PRO A 582 18.57 -15.26 15.69
CA PRO A 582 19.21 -14.92 14.42
C PRO A 582 19.49 -16.22 13.65
N GLY A 583 18.84 -16.39 12.50
CA GLY A 583 19.05 -17.55 11.62
C GLY A 583 17.80 -18.31 11.20
N VAL A 584 16.60 -17.89 11.61
CA VAL A 584 15.33 -18.43 11.09
C VAL A 584 14.88 -17.62 9.88
N TYR A 585 14.83 -18.28 8.72
CA TYR A 585 14.36 -17.73 7.46
C TYR A 585 12.98 -18.30 7.13
N LEU A 586 12.06 -17.45 6.68
CA LEU A 586 10.80 -17.89 6.10
C LEU A 586 11.06 -18.46 4.70
N GLY A 587 11.07 -19.79 4.57
CA GLY A 587 11.24 -20.45 3.28
C GLY A 587 10.10 -20.09 2.33
N ARG A 588 10.41 -19.45 1.18
CA ARG A 588 9.40 -19.02 0.18
C ARG A 588 8.65 -20.16 -0.50
N ARG A 589 9.15 -21.40 -0.39
CA ARG A 589 8.49 -22.62 -0.88
C ARG A 589 8.75 -23.77 0.11
N PRO A 590 7.72 -24.53 0.53
CA PRO A 590 7.91 -25.67 1.42
C PRO A 590 8.82 -26.71 0.76
N TRP A 591 9.73 -27.32 1.54
CA TRP A 591 10.57 -28.42 1.01
C TRP A 591 9.80 -29.73 1.02
N LEU A 592 8.83 -29.85 1.93
CA LEU A 592 8.03 -31.04 2.17
C LEU A 592 6.57 -30.63 2.40
N ASN A 593 5.64 -31.47 1.95
CA ASN A 593 4.25 -31.41 2.37
C ASN A 593 3.96 -32.62 3.29
N LEU A 594 3.48 -32.36 4.51
CA LEU A 594 3.20 -33.39 5.51
C LEU A 594 1.69 -33.56 5.63
N SER A 595 1.21 -34.79 5.47
CA SER A 595 -0.21 -35.13 5.63
C SER A 595 -0.38 -36.41 6.45
N VAL A 596 -1.47 -36.49 7.20
CA VAL A 596 -1.85 -37.67 7.99
C VAL A 596 -2.95 -38.41 7.27
N LYS A 597 -2.92 -39.74 7.36
CA LYS A 597 -3.98 -40.62 6.87
C LYS A 597 -4.43 -41.54 7.99
N GLN A 598 -5.74 -41.66 8.19
CA GLN A 598 -6.36 -42.46 9.24
C GLN A 598 -6.94 -43.76 8.65
N ALA A 599 -6.72 -44.87 9.35
CA ALA A 599 -7.27 -46.16 8.95
C ALA A 599 -8.78 -46.19 9.20
N ASN A 600 -9.56 -46.47 8.16
CA ASN A 600 -10.96 -46.83 8.28
C ASN A 600 -11.07 -48.36 8.41
N ALA A 601 -11.10 -48.85 9.65
CA ALA A 601 -11.18 -50.30 9.93
C ALA A 601 -12.42 -50.99 9.33
N LYS A 602 -13.51 -50.25 9.08
CA LYS A 602 -14.72 -50.79 8.46
C LYS A 602 -14.56 -51.00 6.95
N LEU A 603 -13.84 -50.10 6.29
CA LEU A 603 -13.65 -50.10 4.83
C LEU A 603 -12.35 -50.78 4.41
N GLY A 604 -11.40 -50.98 5.33
CA GLY A 604 -10.06 -51.45 4.99
C GLY A 604 -9.29 -50.45 4.12
N THR A 605 -9.60 -49.15 4.24
CA THR A 605 -8.99 -48.07 3.45
C THR A 605 -8.37 -46.99 4.32
N TRP A 606 -7.47 -46.21 3.73
CA TRP A 606 -6.89 -45.02 4.35
C TRP A 606 -7.61 -43.75 3.89
N GLU A 607 -7.99 -42.90 4.84
CA GLU A 607 -8.73 -41.66 4.57
C GLU A 607 -7.94 -40.43 5.03
N THR A 608 -8.15 -39.30 4.35
CA THR A 608 -7.66 -38.00 4.85
C THR A 608 -8.62 -37.50 5.92
N PRO A 609 -8.19 -37.36 7.19
CA PRO A 609 -9.01 -36.75 8.22
C PRO A 609 -9.27 -35.28 7.85
N GLY A 610 -10.48 -34.77 8.11
CA GLY A 610 -10.79 -33.34 7.94
C GLY A 610 -9.95 -32.46 8.88
N ALA A 611 -9.79 -31.18 8.56
CA ALA A 611 -8.94 -30.25 9.34
C ALA A 611 -9.36 -30.16 10.82
N ASP A 612 -10.65 -30.33 11.11
CA ASP A 612 -11.21 -30.29 12.48
C ASP A 612 -11.30 -31.68 13.13
N LYS A 613 -10.70 -32.70 12.52
CA LYS A 613 -10.81 -34.09 13.02
C LYS A 613 -9.97 -34.28 14.27
N ILE A 614 -10.67 -34.64 15.33
CA ILE A 614 -10.12 -35.06 16.61
C ILE A 614 -9.77 -36.55 16.53
N PHE A 615 -8.50 -36.89 16.72
CA PHE A 615 -8.04 -38.28 16.81
C PHE A 615 -8.44 -38.90 18.16
N LYS A 616 -8.51 -40.23 18.25
CA LYS A 616 -8.79 -40.99 19.48
C LYS A 616 -7.61 -41.89 19.82
N ASN A 617 -7.43 -42.19 21.10
CA ASN A 617 -6.45 -43.20 21.53
C ASN A 617 -6.73 -44.53 20.81
N GLY A 618 -5.70 -45.11 20.21
CA GLY A 618 -5.79 -46.32 19.39
C GLY A 618 -6.13 -46.08 17.91
N ASP A 619 -6.38 -44.83 17.48
CA ASP A 619 -6.50 -44.54 16.05
C ASP A 619 -5.20 -44.91 15.34
N THR A 620 -5.32 -45.72 14.28
CA THR A 620 -4.20 -46.13 13.45
C THR A 620 -4.00 -45.12 12.33
N ILE A 621 -2.83 -44.50 12.24
CA ILE A 621 -2.47 -43.54 11.21
C ILE A 621 -1.19 -43.92 10.47
N TYR A 622 -0.95 -43.30 9.32
CA TYR A 622 0.38 -43.18 8.75
C TYR A 622 0.65 -41.73 8.32
N LEU A 623 1.93 -41.36 8.28
CA LEU A 623 2.39 -40.06 7.80
C LEU A 623 2.76 -40.18 6.32
N ASN A 624 2.25 -39.27 5.49
CA ASN A 624 2.66 -39.12 4.11
C ASN A 624 3.45 -37.82 3.94
N VAL A 625 4.70 -37.94 3.50
CA VAL A 625 5.62 -36.84 3.24
C VAL A 625 5.85 -36.74 1.74
N ASP A 626 5.30 -35.70 1.10
CA ASP A 626 5.59 -35.41 -0.31
C ASP A 626 6.84 -34.51 -0.40
N VAL A 627 7.89 -35.00 -1.05
CA VAL A 627 9.16 -34.28 -1.19
C VAL A 627 9.06 -33.28 -2.34
N LEU A 628 9.16 -31.97 -2.07
CA LEU A 628 9.02 -30.90 -3.07
C LEU A 628 10.37 -30.40 -3.59
N LYS A 629 11.44 -30.61 -2.82
CA LYS A 629 12.83 -30.26 -3.17
C LYS A 629 13.76 -31.43 -2.83
N PRO A 630 14.85 -31.69 -3.58
CA PRO A 630 15.78 -32.74 -3.22
C PRO A 630 16.38 -32.52 -1.83
N CYS A 631 16.17 -33.46 -0.90
CA CYS A 631 16.59 -33.33 0.50
C CYS A 631 16.66 -34.68 1.23
N TYR A 632 17.38 -34.69 2.35
CA TYR A 632 17.30 -35.73 3.38
C TYR A 632 16.09 -35.44 4.27
N VAL A 633 15.30 -36.46 4.62
CA VAL A 633 14.09 -36.31 5.43
C VAL A 633 14.27 -37.02 6.76
N TYR A 634 13.95 -36.34 7.85
CA TYR A 634 13.95 -36.87 9.21
C TYR A 634 12.59 -36.61 9.85
N LEU A 635 12.01 -37.64 10.48
CA LEU A 635 10.78 -37.51 11.27
C LEU A 635 11.10 -37.75 12.73
N LEU A 636 10.72 -36.81 13.58
CA LEU A 636 10.75 -36.96 15.03
C LEU A 636 9.32 -37.03 15.56
N HIS A 637 9.10 -37.88 16.55
CA HIS A 637 7.83 -38.03 17.22
C HIS A 637 7.98 -37.66 18.69
N GLN A 638 7.24 -36.65 19.12
CA GLN A 638 7.12 -36.24 20.50
C GLN A 638 5.82 -36.79 21.09
N THR A 639 5.93 -37.53 22.18
CA THR A 639 4.79 -37.95 23.00
C THR A 639 4.68 -37.04 24.23
N ASP A 640 3.85 -37.41 25.21
CA ASP A 640 3.81 -36.79 26.54
C ASP A 640 5.17 -36.77 27.26
N LYS A 641 6.11 -37.62 26.84
CA LYS A 641 7.52 -37.57 27.25
C LYS A 641 8.21 -36.37 26.61
N ALA A 642 8.87 -35.55 27.44
CA ALA A 642 9.45 -34.26 27.06
C ALA A 642 10.49 -34.29 25.91
N THR A 643 11.00 -35.44 25.50
CA THR A 643 12.03 -35.56 24.46
C THR A 643 11.48 -36.26 23.21
N PRO A 644 11.36 -35.56 22.06
CA PRO A 644 11.15 -36.17 20.76
C PRO A 644 12.10 -37.33 20.46
N GLU A 645 11.60 -38.37 19.79
CA GLU A 645 12.35 -39.55 19.35
C GLU A 645 12.46 -39.56 17.81
N LEU A 646 13.64 -39.88 17.26
CA LEU A 646 13.82 -40.06 15.82
C LEU A 646 13.10 -41.34 15.37
N ILE A 647 12.03 -41.19 14.61
CA ILE A 647 11.24 -42.31 14.07
C ILE A 647 11.62 -42.62 12.61
N TYR A 648 12.20 -41.67 11.88
CA TYR A 648 12.66 -41.84 10.50
C TYR A 648 13.91 -41.01 10.18
N PRO A 649 14.92 -41.56 9.47
CA PRO A 649 15.08 -42.98 9.16
C PRO A 649 15.23 -43.80 10.46
N GLN A 650 15.13 -45.13 10.37
CA GLN A 650 15.44 -45.98 11.52
C GLN A 650 16.90 -45.75 11.95
N PRO A 651 17.24 -45.78 13.25
CA PRO A 651 18.59 -45.43 13.73
C PRO A 651 19.74 -46.24 13.10
N ASP A 652 19.44 -47.45 12.62
CA ASP A 652 20.35 -48.37 11.94
C ASP A 652 20.49 -48.13 10.42
N LYS A 653 19.66 -47.24 9.85
CA LYS A 653 19.67 -46.92 8.42
C LYS A 653 20.30 -45.55 8.16
N PRO A 654 21.22 -45.43 7.19
CA PRO A 654 21.75 -44.14 6.80
C PRO A 654 20.65 -43.26 6.19
N GLY A 655 20.75 -41.95 6.37
CA GLY A 655 19.87 -40.99 5.71
C GLY A 655 19.95 -41.14 4.19
N LYS A 656 18.79 -41.11 3.53
CA LYS A 656 18.67 -41.19 2.07
C LYS A 656 18.31 -39.81 1.50
N LEU A 657 19.00 -39.40 0.44
CA LEU A 657 18.62 -38.23 -0.34
C LEU A 657 17.42 -38.59 -1.22
N TYR A 658 16.32 -37.86 -1.08
CA TYR A 658 15.12 -38.02 -1.88
C TYR A 658 15.09 -36.99 -3.00
N SER A 659 14.67 -37.39 -4.19
CA SER A 659 14.39 -36.48 -5.30
C SER A 659 13.04 -35.78 -5.10
N ALA A 660 12.86 -34.59 -5.68
CA ALA A 660 11.55 -33.94 -5.74
C ALA A 660 10.51 -34.84 -6.44
N GLY A 661 9.28 -34.84 -5.94
CA GLY A 661 8.17 -35.69 -6.38
C GLY A 661 8.08 -37.06 -5.68
N VAL A 662 9.08 -37.44 -4.86
CA VAL A 662 9.03 -38.72 -4.12
C VAL A 662 8.05 -38.61 -2.95
N LYS A 663 7.20 -39.62 -2.77
CA LYS A 663 6.34 -39.77 -1.60
C LYS A 663 6.94 -40.77 -0.63
N ILE A 664 7.07 -40.36 0.63
CA ILE A 664 7.57 -41.20 1.72
C ILE A 664 6.40 -41.47 2.66
N THR A 665 6.18 -42.73 3.01
CA THR A 665 5.19 -43.13 4.01
C THR A 665 5.92 -43.60 5.27
N TYR A 666 5.44 -43.19 6.44
CA TYR A 666 5.89 -43.75 7.71
C TYR A 666 4.70 -44.34 8.49
N PRO A 667 4.73 -45.65 8.83
CA PRO A 667 5.79 -46.62 8.53
C PRO A 667 5.94 -46.95 7.02
N ASP A 668 7.10 -47.50 6.62
CA ASP A 668 7.42 -47.85 5.21
C ASP A 668 6.43 -48.85 4.59
N ARG A 669 5.68 -49.59 5.42
CA ARG A 669 4.64 -50.54 5.01
C ARG A 669 3.32 -50.17 5.68
N ILE A 670 2.31 -49.91 4.85
CA ILE A 670 0.96 -49.52 5.31
C ILE A 670 -0.06 -50.67 5.22
N GLU A 671 0.33 -51.83 4.66
CA GLU A 671 -0.51 -53.02 4.52
C GLU A 671 0.32 -54.31 4.71
N GLU A 672 -0.23 -55.28 5.46
CA GLU A 672 0.29 -56.64 5.57
C GLU A 672 -0.70 -57.61 4.93
N ARG A 673 -0.28 -58.32 3.88
CA ARG A 673 -1.12 -59.39 3.32
C ARG A 673 -0.93 -60.66 4.13
N SER A 674 -2.01 -61.14 4.73
CA SER A 674 -2.01 -62.49 5.30
C SER A 674 -1.91 -63.54 4.19
N PRO A 675 -1.43 -64.77 4.47
CA PRO A 675 -1.40 -65.87 3.51
C PRO A 675 -2.77 -66.20 2.87
N GLY A 676 -3.86 -65.74 3.49
CA GLY A 676 -5.23 -65.87 2.99
C GLY A 676 -5.75 -64.70 2.12
N GLY A 677 -4.89 -63.74 1.76
CA GLY A 677 -5.24 -62.64 0.84
C GLY A 677 -5.95 -61.43 1.48
N SER A 678 -6.28 -61.48 2.78
CA SER A 678 -6.77 -60.30 3.50
C SER A 678 -5.61 -59.38 3.89
N GLY A 679 -5.65 -58.13 3.41
CA GLY A 679 -4.71 -57.08 3.80
C GLY A 679 -5.11 -56.47 5.14
N ARG A 680 -4.21 -56.49 6.12
CA ARG A 680 -4.35 -55.76 7.38
C ARG A 680 -3.64 -54.42 7.23
N LEU A 681 -4.34 -53.30 7.47
CA LEU A 681 -3.69 -51.99 7.51
C LEU A 681 -2.70 -51.96 8.69
N ILE A 682 -1.46 -51.56 8.41
CA ILE A 682 -0.42 -51.33 9.43
C ILE A 682 -0.18 -49.82 9.51
N GLY A 683 -0.19 -49.28 10.72
CA GLY A 683 0.18 -47.90 10.97
C GLY A 683 0.73 -47.72 12.38
N MET A 684 1.03 -46.48 12.72
CA MET A 684 1.31 -46.09 14.10
C MET A 684 -0.01 -45.83 14.82
N THR A 685 -0.01 -46.00 16.14
CA THR A 685 -1.15 -45.68 17.00
C THR A 685 -0.75 -44.57 17.97
N PHE A 686 -1.63 -43.59 18.17
CA PHE A 686 -1.48 -42.61 19.24
C PHE A 686 -1.48 -43.34 20.58
N ALA A 687 -0.43 -43.14 21.39
CA ALA A 687 -0.20 -43.81 22.67
C ALA A 687 -0.27 -42.85 23.87
N GLY A 688 -0.29 -41.53 23.65
CA GLY A 688 -0.36 -40.49 24.68
C GLY A 688 -1.78 -39.98 25.00
N ASP A 689 -1.85 -39.07 25.98
CA ASP A 689 -3.07 -38.33 26.29
C ASP A 689 -3.49 -37.42 25.11
N PRO A 690 -4.80 -37.21 24.91
CA PRO A 690 -5.34 -36.28 23.92
C PRO A 690 -4.59 -34.92 23.86
N GLY A 691 -3.91 -34.65 22.75
CA GLY A 691 -3.30 -33.33 22.45
C GLY A 691 -1.80 -33.22 22.74
N THR A 692 -1.12 -34.30 23.11
CA THR A 692 0.31 -34.27 23.45
C THR A 692 1.24 -34.74 22.32
N GLU A 693 0.71 -35.28 21.24
CA GLU A 693 1.53 -35.86 20.16
C GLU A 693 1.88 -34.83 19.08
N THR A 694 3.18 -34.64 18.86
CA THR A 694 3.73 -33.72 17.84
C THR A 694 4.68 -34.48 16.92
N PHE A 695 4.45 -34.35 15.62
CA PHE A 695 5.35 -34.85 14.58
C PHE A 695 6.15 -33.68 14.01
N ILE A 696 7.46 -33.86 13.94
CA ILE A 696 8.39 -32.85 13.43
C ILE A 696 9.05 -33.45 12.21
N CYS A 697 9.01 -32.71 11.10
CA CYS A 697 9.63 -33.12 9.86
C CYS A 697 10.75 -32.14 9.51
N ILE A 698 11.97 -32.68 9.40
CA ILE A 698 13.18 -31.92 9.10
C ILE A 698 13.68 -32.35 7.72
N ALA A 699 13.87 -31.37 6.82
CA ALA A 699 14.39 -31.55 5.47
C ALA A 699 15.75 -30.85 5.36
N ALA A 700 16.82 -31.57 4.99
CA ALA A 700 18.17 -30.99 4.92
C ALA A 700 18.80 -31.21 3.55
N SER A 701 19.60 -30.25 3.06
CA SER A 701 20.36 -30.40 1.81
C SER A 701 21.56 -31.35 1.95
N ALA A 702 22.06 -31.51 3.18
CA ALA A 702 23.12 -32.44 3.56
C ALA A 702 22.65 -33.37 4.69
N PRO A 703 23.24 -34.57 4.85
CA PRO A 703 22.84 -35.48 5.90
C PRO A 703 23.15 -34.89 7.29
N LEU A 704 22.14 -34.80 8.15
CA LEU A 704 22.29 -34.40 9.55
C LEU A 704 22.94 -35.51 10.37
N LYS A 705 23.76 -35.13 11.36
CA LYS A 705 24.43 -36.06 12.29
C LYS A 705 23.51 -36.60 13.40
N LEU A 706 22.21 -36.68 13.14
CA LEU A 706 21.20 -37.13 14.10
C LEU A 706 21.34 -38.61 14.48
N THR A 707 21.79 -39.45 13.54
CA THR A 707 21.95 -40.90 13.77
C THR A 707 23.33 -41.27 14.34
N SER A 708 24.31 -40.37 14.24
CA SER A 708 25.71 -40.66 14.58
C SER A 708 26.13 -40.12 15.96
N SER A 709 25.39 -39.18 16.55
CA SER A 709 25.69 -38.66 17.89
C SER A 709 24.44 -38.34 18.69
N ARG A 710 24.29 -38.95 19.87
CA ARG A 710 23.20 -38.66 20.80
C ARG A 710 23.21 -37.20 21.27
N SER A 711 24.38 -36.59 21.43
CA SER A 711 24.48 -35.18 21.84
C SER A 711 23.99 -34.22 20.76
N VAL A 712 24.24 -34.53 19.48
CA VAL A 712 23.72 -33.74 18.34
C VAL A 712 22.21 -33.92 18.25
N PHE A 713 21.71 -35.15 18.46
CA PHE A 713 20.27 -35.40 18.54
C PHE A 713 19.60 -34.57 19.65
N ASP A 714 20.13 -34.62 20.87
CA ASP A 714 19.58 -33.87 22.00
C ASP A 714 19.66 -32.35 21.77
N GLN A 715 20.68 -31.86 21.06
CA GLN A 715 20.85 -30.45 20.71
C GLN A 715 19.90 -29.98 19.60
N VAL A 716 19.75 -30.74 18.52
CA VAL A 716 18.75 -30.45 17.47
C VAL A 716 17.35 -30.50 18.08
N ASN A 717 17.10 -31.45 18.98
CA ASN A 717 15.86 -31.56 19.70
C ASN A 717 15.58 -30.33 20.57
N HIS A 718 16.57 -29.90 21.37
CA HIS A 718 16.47 -28.68 22.18
C HIS A 718 16.26 -27.42 21.33
N ASN A 719 16.99 -27.28 20.23
CA ASN A 719 16.91 -26.10 19.36
C ASN A 719 15.57 -26.05 18.62
N THR A 720 15.08 -27.20 18.13
CA THR A 720 13.74 -27.24 17.54
C THR A 720 12.65 -26.96 18.59
N ALA A 721 12.83 -27.40 19.84
CA ALA A 721 11.98 -27.05 20.98
C ALA A 721 11.91 -25.55 21.27
N LEU A 722 13.03 -24.84 21.18
CA LEU A 722 13.06 -23.38 21.33
C LEU A 722 12.33 -22.66 20.19
N VAL A 723 12.33 -23.23 18.98
CA VAL A 723 11.58 -22.67 17.84
C VAL A 723 10.09 -23.02 17.91
N TYR A 724 9.68 -24.07 18.65
CA TYR A 724 8.27 -24.48 18.79
C TYR A 724 7.38 -23.52 19.58
N GLY A 725 7.94 -22.52 20.26
CA GLY A 725 7.17 -21.45 20.89
C GLY A 725 6.48 -20.51 19.89
N TRP A 726 6.69 -20.69 18.59
CA TRP A 726 6.14 -19.85 17.53
C TRP A 726 4.99 -20.56 16.81
N ASP A 727 3.76 -20.31 17.24
CA ASP A 727 2.54 -20.80 16.57
C ASP A 727 2.31 -20.22 15.16
N SER A 728 3.20 -19.33 14.72
CA SER A 728 3.06 -18.49 13.53
C SER A 728 3.46 -19.12 12.19
N PHE A 729 3.92 -20.39 12.15
CA PHE A 729 4.53 -20.97 10.94
C PHE A 729 3.89 -22.31 10.50
N PRO A 730 2.63 -22.31 10.02
CA PRO A 730 1.96 -23.54 9.57
C PRO A 730 2.63 -24.19 8.36
N ASN A 731 3.41 -23.43 7.57
CA ASN A 731 4.09 -23.88 6.36
C ASN A 731 5.59 -24.18 6.56
N GLY A 732 6.06 -24.33 7.81
CA GLY A 732 7.47 -24.57 8.13
C GLY A 732 8.39 -23.36 7.94
N PHE A 733 9.68 -23.51 8.30
CA PHE A 733 10.71 -22.47 8.21
C PHE A 733 12.07 -23.07 7.86
N GLU A 734 12.99 -22.25 7.33
CA GLU A 734 14.39 -22.63 7.08
C GLU A 734 15.29 -22.13 8.22
N ILE A 735 16.27 -22.93 8.64
CA ILE A 735 17.26 -22.59 9.65
C ILE A 735 18.65 -23.06 9.18
N ASP A 736 19.71 -22.33 9.54
CA ASP A 736 21.07 -22.78 9.26
C ASP A 736 21.37 -24.09 10.01
N GLN A 737 21.95 -25.06 9.31
CA GLN A 737 22.26 -26.39 9.81
C GLN A 737 23.21 -26.33 11.01
N ASN A 738 24.17 -25.40 11.04
CA ASN A 738 25.08 -25.26 12.18
C ASN A 738 24.36 -24.68 13.39
N VAL A 739 23.41 -23.76 13.17
CA VAL A 739 22.58 -23.24 14.26
C VAL A 739 21.76 -24.39 14.86
N LEU A 740 21.21 -25.26 14.01
CA LEU A 740 20.46 -26.44 14.42
C LEU A 740 21.34 -27.48 15.14
N GLU A 741 22.54 -27.79 14.62
CA GLU A 741 23.43 -28.85 15.13
C GLU A 741 24.32 -28.40 16.30
N GLN A 742 24.74 -27.14 16.38
CA GLN A 742 25.78 -26.66 17.32
C GLN A 742 25.26 -25.67 18.36
N GLY A 743 24.05 -25.11 18.17
CA GLY A 743 23.49 -24.07 19.03
C GLY A 743 24.22 -22.74 18.89
N ALA A 744 23.57 -21.72 18.33
CA ALA A 744 24.18 -20.39 18.25
C ALA A 744 24.31 -19.76 19.64
N LYS A 745 25.50 -19.24 19.97
CA LYS A 745 25.60 -18.24 21.05
C LYS A 745 24.97 -16.94 20.53
N PRO A 746 24.08 -16.28 21.30
CA PRO A 746 23.51 -15.00 20.90
C PRO A 746 24.64 -13.99 20.58
N GLY A 747 24.75 -13.57 19.31
CA GLY A 747 25.66 -12.50 18.88
C GLY A 747 26.95 -12.91 18.15
N GLU A 748 27.26 -14.20 18.00
CA GLU A 748 28.43 -14.64 17.21
C GLU A 748 28.00 -15.16 15.82
N GLY A 749 28.12 -14.31 14.80
CA GLY A 749 28.34 -14.75 13.41
C GLY A 749 27.15 -14.66 12.44
N LEU A 750 26.91 -13.47 11.88
CA LEU A 750 26.29 -13.32 10.56
C LEU A 750 27.01 -12.19 9.80
N LYS A 751 28.16 -12.53 9.19
CA LYS A 751 28.61 -11.79 8.00
C LYS A 751 27.78 -12.33 6.83
N SER A 752 27.31 -11.43 5.97
CA SER A 752 26.52 -11.73 4.76
C SER A 752 26.98 -13.02 4.06
N VAL A 753 26.15 -14.06 4.16
CA VAL A 753 26.40 -15.37 3.56
C VAL A 753 26.09 -15.28 2.06
N GLY A 754 27.09 -15.56 1.21
CA GLY A 754 26.95 -15.51 -0.24
C GLY A 754 26.10 -16.64 -0.83
N LEU A 755 25.58 -16.46 -2.04
CA LEU A 755 24.74 -17.41 -2.81
C LEU A 755 25.32 -18.84 -2.94
N ALA A 756 26.63 -19.02 -2.73
CA ALA A 756 27.31 -20.32 -2.77
C ALA A 756 27.12 -21.18 -1.51
N GLU A 757 26.54 -20.66 -0.42
CA GLU A 757 26.38 -21.40 0.84
C GLU A 757 24.95 -21.92 1.09
N ARG A 758 24.08 -21.96 0.06
CA ARG A 758 22.71 -22.51 0.16
C ARG A 758 22.64 -24.01 0.52
N GLU A 759 23.77 -24.70 0.55
CA GLU A 759 23.87 -26.09 1.01
C GLU A 759 23.75 -26.26 2.53
N ARG A 760 23.71 -25.16 3.30
CA ARG A 760 23.68 -25.18 4.77
C ARG A 760 22.29 -25.00 5.39
N PHE A 761 21.21 -24.98 4.62
CA PHE A 761 19.87 -24.76 5.19
C PHE A 761 19.14 -26.07 5.48
N VAL A 762 18.34 -26.03 6.53
CA VAL A 762 17.45 -27.08 6.97
C VAL A 762 16.05 -26.51 7.06
N TYR A 763 15.07 -27.15 6.42
CA TYR A 763 13.66 -26.80 6.54
C TYR A 763 13.00 -27.64 7.63
N VAL A 764 12.26 -27.00 8.53
CA VAL A 764 11.56 -27.66 9.64
C VAL A 764 10.08 -27.34 9.55
N THR A 765 9.23 -28.36 9.58
CA THR A 765 7.77 -28.24 9.68
C THR A 765 7.23 -29.16 10.76
N ARG A 766 6.02 -28.89 11.25
CA ARG A 766 5.40 -29.65 12.34
C ARG A 766 3.94 -29.97 12.05
N LEU A 767 3.47 -31.07 12.64
CA LEU A 767 2.07 -31.45 12.70
C LEU A 767 1.72 -31.80 14.14
N ILE A 768 0.75 -31.08 14.69
CA ILE A 768 0.24 -31.29 16.04
C ILE A 768 -1.08 -32.05 15.92
N ALA A 769 -1.20 -33.20 16.58
CA ALA A 769 -2.48 -33.88 16.69
C ALA A 769 -3.30 -33.19 17.78
N SER A 770 -4.36 -32.46 17.42
CA SER A 770 -5.30 -31.88 18.38
C SER A 770 -6.37 -32.90 18.77
N HIS A 771 -6.68 -33.02 20.07
CA HIS A 771 -7.71 -33.93 20.56
C HIS A 771 -8.66 -33.25 21.59
N GLN A 772 -9.90 -33.74 21.75
CA GLN A 772 -10.82 -33.34 22.83
C GLN A 772 -10.52 -34.15 24.10
N ARG A 773 -10.55 -33.48 25.26
CA ARG A 773 -10.45 -34.10 26.59
C ARG A 773 -11.66 -34.97 26.92
#